data_AF-A0A8H4W145-F1
#
_entry.id   AF-A0A8H4W145-F1
#
_cell.length_a   1.000
_cell.length_b   1.000
_cell.length_c   1.000
_cell.angle_alpha   90.00
_cell.angle_beta   90.00
_cell.angle_gamma   90.00
#
_symmetry.space_group_name_H-M   'P 1'
#
loop_
_entity.id
_entity.type
_entity.pdbx_description
1 polymer ?
#
loop_
_entity_poly.entity_id
_entity_poly.type
_entity_poly.pdbx_seq_one_letter_code
_entity_poly.pdbx_strand_id
1 'polypeptide(L)'
;MVDGVNEGWEKHINKQLELSIRFRAYVCVKVLILYWEEGDEGFKREGRDLGRILEDKETFNFEVEEFAIPTSKSYLQLHNFITTSLLSVSDYADNKRGASLLIIHYGGHGDRNDDKHNGEEKRSVWAAQRQGGPTLEWFRVQEDLMMTDSHILLLFDCCFAAQAGRARNNRPSRIELLAAAAMGVQTPMPGKKSFTMALIRELVAGFEKERCVTISDLHRRLVAREAELLATPFYMKLGHDYNSIRLERFCNNPSPNFGDGVGSLSFQLLIKTRTQLDKSNLDEITQWLGENIPSTVDTVQVDSILQTTACIQNFVEEARQSTQPLTKGLNGPVVEDILDVWDQALIMIRHCLAEQIDVNRRDRDIPTVQKLAEKLLHQLDAENSIFVDVLEQKLLYSTSIVEEAMDNTTAKTLGIADQLKLRQIVTKLDPSTVESTQVSLGEDSASQVSVLQERKEYGPYLDPAEIPALTRRVSRLAELLSAPKNDGFLALQFLGWCHSPIEHQYVLDFKIPSKYEGNRGVYISLQSLIKNSRRPARPSLNESFDIAFLLAKALQKWHSIGWVHQSISSPNVIFFEYEGGKVDFASPFLGGFEFARPDSDPSMGHAADDLTFNVYRHPNRQGDARKGHRKIHDIYSLGVVLLELGLWQSSFDIVTSRMKSSIPALVIKQKLQVAAAERLPHYAGRSYKAAVEACLSSSLHTGWDDENESQLAVSFVKMVVDKLAKGLAIA
;
A
#
# COMPACT_ATOMS: atom_id res chain seq x y z
N MET A 1 -18.31 7.96 -3.27
CA MET A 1 -16.87 7.90 -3.60
C MET A 1 -16.17 7.13 -2.50
N VAL A 2 -16.18 5.81 -2.60
CA VAL A 2 -15.36 4.91 -1.78
C VAL A 2 -14.65 4.07 -2.84
N ASP A 3 -13.65 4.68 -3.45
CA ASP A 3 -12.86 4.09 -4.53
C ASP A 3 -11.89 3.06 -3.95
N GLY A 4 -11.48 2.10 -4.78
CA GLY A 4 -10.64 0.96 -4.42
C GLY A 4 -9.28 1.36 -3.84
N VAL A 5 -9.18 1.35 -2.52
CA VAL A 5 -7.93 1.56 -1.79
C VAL A 5 -7.72 0.37 -0.85
N ASN A 6 -7.27 -0.75 -1.39
CA ASN A 6 -6.63 -1.80 -0.60
C ASN A 6 -5.22 -2.12 -1.11
N GLU A 7 -4.91 -1.82 -2.38
CA GLU A 7 -3.55 -1.86 -2.88
C GLU A 7 -2.75 -0.65 -2.38
N GLY A 8 -1.75 -0.91 -1.52
CA GLY A 8 -0.74 0.07 -1.16
C GLY A 8 -0.75 0.57 0.27
N TRP A 9 -1.61 0.07 1.15
CA TRP A 9 -1.54 0.40 2.58
C TRP A 9 -0.22 -0.03 3.20
N GLU A 10 0.24 -1.25 2.93
CA GLU A 10 1.55 -1.74 3.40
C GLU A 10 2.68 -0.81 2.95
N LYS A 11 2.70 -0.44 1.67
CA LYS A 11 3.69 0.49 1.11
C LYS A 11 3.58 1.88 1.72
N HIS A 12 2.36 2.36 1.97
CA HIS A 12 2.11 3.66 2.60
C HIS A 12 2.60 3.67 4.05
N ILE A 13 2.24 2.65 4.82
CA ILE A 13 2.60 2.49 6.23
C ILE A 13 4.11 2.29 6.35
N ASN A 14 4.71 1.40 5.57
CA ASN A 14 6.16 1.18 5.57
C ASN A 14 6.91 2.48 5.21
N LYS A 15 6.40 3.26 4.24
CA LYS A 15 6.97 4.58 3.92
C LYS A 15 6.84 5.57 5.09
N GLN A 16 5.70 5.61 5.78
CA GLN A 16 5.50 6.48 6.94
C GLN A 16 6.38 6.07 8.12
N LEU A 17 6.46 4.78 8.43
CA LEU A 17 7.36 4.24 9.46
C LEU A 17 8.83 4.53 9.14
N GLU A 18 9.24 4.35 7.88
CA GLU A 18 10.58 4.76 7.43
C GLU A 18 10.83 6.24 7.66
N LEU A 19 9.87 7.11 7.32
CA LEU A 19 9.99 8.55 7.58
C LEU A 19 10.12 8.82 9.08
N SER A 20 9.25 8.22 9.92
CA SER A 20 9.32 8.35 11.38
C SER A 20 10.68 7.90 11.96
N ILE A 21 11.25 6.80 11.45
CA ILE A 21 12.58 6.30 11.85
C ILE A 21 13.68 7.28 11.39
N ARG A 22 13.59 7.85 10.19
CA ARG A 22 14.57 8.82 9.66
C ARG A 22 14.59 10.12 10.46
N PHE A 23 13.47 10.54 11.05
CA PHE A 23 13.38 11.76 11.87
C PHE A 23 13.74 11.55 13.35
N ARG A 24 14.33 10.40 13.71
CA ARG A 24 14.70 10.06 15.08
C ARG A 24 15.92 10.82 15.61
N ALA A 25 16.93 11.00 14.76
CA ALA A 25 18.16 11.70 15.09
C ALA A 25 18.16 13.07 14.42
N TYR A 26 18.53 14.09 15.18
CA TYR A 26 18.70 15.42 14.63
C TYR A 26 19.89 15.43 13.68
N VAL A 27 19.71 15.93 12.47
CA VAL A 27 20.80 16.17 11.52
C VAL A 27 21.56 17.45 11.84
N CYS A 28 20.96 18.33 12.63
CA CYS A 28 21.57 19.56 13.14
C CYS A 28 20.99 19.90 14.52
N VAL A 29 21.86 20.19 15.49
CA VAL A 29 21.48 20.67 16.82
C VAL A 29 22.30 21.91 17.14
N LYS A 30 21.63 23.02 17.45
CA LYS A 30 22.27 24.27 17.86
C LYS A 30 21.70 24.75 19.19
N VAL A 31 22.57 25.24 20.06
CA VAL A 31 22.25 25.75 21.40
C VAL A 31 22.61 27.22 21.48
N LEU A 32 21.67 28.04 21.89
CA LEU A 32 21.86 29.47 22.13
C LEU A 32 21.83 29.72 23.64
N ILE A 33 22.94 30.20 24.19
CA ILE A 33 23.05 30.60 25.60
C ILE A 33 22.90 32.12 25.69
N LEU A 34 21.79 32.59 26.24
CA LEU A 34 21.42 34.00 26.29
C LEU A 34 21.50 34.56 27.71
N TYR A 35 22.14 35.71 27.84
CA TYR A 35 22.21 36.48 29.09
C TYR A 35 22.40 37.97 28.77
N TRP A 36 22.14 38.87 29.71
CA TRP A 36 22.39 40.31 29.49
C TRP A 36 23.87 40.66 29.63
N GLU A 37 24.37 41.54 28.77
CA GLU A 37 25.76 42.03 28.80
C GLU A 37 26.09 42.74 30.12
N GLU A 38 25.18 43.60 30.60
CA GLU A 38 25.26 44.31 31.87
C GLU A 38 24.45 43.63 33.01
N GLY A 39 24.16 42.33 32.85
CA GLY A 39 23.39 41.55 33.83
C GLY A 39 24.24 40.99 34.98
N ASP A 40 23.58 40.27 35.90
CA ASP A 40 24.29 39.58 36.98
C ASP A 40 25.22 38.49 36.45
N GLU A 41 26.51 38.58 36.77
CA GLU A 41 27.57 37.66 36.36
C GLU A 41 27.36 36.20 36.80
N GLY A 42 26.42 35.94 37.72
CA GLY A 42 26.04 34.58 38.12
C GLY A 42 25.31 33.84 37.00
N PHE A 43 24.34 34.47 36.33
CA PHE A 43 23.57 33.83 35.26
C PHE A 43 24.44 33.52 34.04
N LYS A 44 25.36 34.43 33.73
CA LYS A 44 26.37 34.24 32.68
C LYS A 44 27.26 33.03 32.95
N ARG A 45 27.73 32.86 34.19
CA ARG A 45 28.54 31.71 34.59
C ARG A 45 27.77 30.39 34.46
N GLU A 46 26.55 30.33 34.98
CA GLU A 46 25.73 29.13 34.92
C GLU A 46 25.32 28.76 33.50
N GLY A 47 24.96 29.74 32.66
CA GLY A 47 24.69 29.53 31.24
C GLY A 47 25.90 28.97 30.50
N ARG A 48 27.10 29.47 30.79
CA ARG A 48 28.36 28.92 30.25
C ARG A 48 28.67 27.52 30.74
N ASP A 49 28.35 27.21 31.99
CA ASP A 49 28.50 25.85 32.53
C ASP A 49 27.57 24.88 31.79
N LEU A 50 26.31 25.28 31.54
CA LEU A 50 25.37 24.49 30.72
C LEU A 50 25.87 24.33 29.28
N GLY A 51 26.32 25.42 28.65
CA GLY A 51 26.89 25.40 27.31
C GLY A 51 28.06 24.42 27.19
N ARG A 52 29.00 24.44 28.15
CA ARG A 52 30.13 23.48 28.18
C ARG A 52 29.70 22.02 28.25
N ILE A 53 28.64 21.70 29.01
CA ILE A 53 28.12 20.33 29.10
C ILE A 53 27.45 19.88 27.80
N LEU A 54 26.76 20.80 27.11
CA LEU A 54 26.09 20.51 25.83
C LEU A 54 27.09 20.46 24.65
N GLU A 55 28.16 21.24 24.70
CA GLU A 55 29.25 21.24 23.71
C GLU A 55 30.21 20.05 23.87
N ASP A 56 30.30 19.48 25.07
CA ASP A 56 31.25 18.40 25.37
C ASP A 56 31.09 17.22 24.40
N LYS A 57 32.21 16.83 23.80
CA LYS A 57 32.23 15.85 22.71
C LYS A 57 31.89 14.45 23.20
N GLU A 58 32.09 14.15 24.48
CA GLU A 58 31.82 12.83 25.04
C GLU A 58 30.37 12.66 25.49
N THR A 59 29.70 13.76 25.85
CA THR A 59 28.29 13.81 26.19
C THR A 59 27.42 14.09 24.96
N PHE A 60 27.10 15.35 24.68
CA PHE A 60 26.07 15.76 23.73
C PHE A 60 26.62 16.21 22.38
N ASN A 61 27.82 16.79 22.32
CA ASN A 61 28.48 17.24 21.08
C ASN A 61 27.62 18.21 20.24
N PHE A 62 26.91 19.15 20.88
CA PHE A 62 26.09 20.15 20.19
C PHE A 62 26.90 21.39 19.81
N GLU A 63 26.48 22.10 18.76
CA GLU A 63 26.99 23.43 18.44
C GLU A 63 26.41 24.44 19.44
N VAL A 64 27.27 25.19 20.13
CA VAL A 64 26.85 26.16 21.15
C VAL A 64 27.33 27.56 20.79
N GLU A 65 26.42 28.53 20.79
CA GLU A 65 26.72 29.95 20.65
C GLU A 65 26.20 30.74 21.86
N GLU A 66 27.06 31.62 22.38
CA GLU A 66 26.69 32.57 23.42
C GLU A 66 26.29 33.91 22.82
N PHE A 67 25.26 34.55 23.37
CA PHE A 67 24.88 35.91 23.01
C PHE A 67 24.60 36.76 24.24
N ALA A 68 25.45 37.77 24.43
CA ALA A 68 25.25 38.80 25.43
C ALA A 68 24.28 39.86 24.89
N ILE A 69 23.09 39.94 25.47
CA ILE A 69 22.05 40.90 25.07
C ILE A 69 22.50 42.31 25.47
N PRO A 70 22.71 43.22 24.50
CA PRO A 70 23.19 44.56 24.78
C PRO A 70 22.06 45.45 25.32
N THR A 71 22.43 46.46 26.11
CA THR A 71 21.50 47.45 26.68
C THR A 71 20.81 48.30 25.61
N SER A 72 21.51 48.58 24.49
CA SER A 72 20.99 49.38 23.38
C SER A 72 20.52 48.50 22.22
N LYS A 73 19.32 48.79 21.70
CA LYS A 73 18.67 48.02 20.62
C LYS A 73 18.54 46.52 20.95
N SER A 74 18.36 46.19 22.23
CA SER A 74 18.30 44.82 22.78
C SER A 74 17.42 43.89 21.95
N TYR A 75 16.18 44.30 21.68
CA TYR A 75 15.21 43.53 20.89
C TYR A 75 15.72 43.20 19.50
N LEU A 76 16.13 44.21 18.72
CA LEU A 76 16.53 44.04 17.32
C LEU A 76 17.77 43.16 17.19
N GLN A 77 18.73 43.32 18.11
CA GLN A 77 19.96 42.53 18.07
C GLN A 77 19.70 41.06 18.44
N LEU A 78 18.91 40.82 19.50
CA LEU A 78 18.53 39.46 19.88
C LEU A 78 17.68 38.78 18.79
N HIS A 79 16.70 39.50 18.25
CA HIS A 79 15.83 39.00 17.19
C HIS A 79 16.62 38.59 15.95
N ASN A 80 17.57 39.44 15.51
CA ASN A 80 18.45 39.12 14.39
C ASN A 80 19.31 37.87 14.66
N PHE A 81 19.87 37.76 15.86
CA PHE A 81 20.71 36.62 16.25
C PHE A 81 19.92 35.30 16.25
N ILE A 82 18.73 35.28 16.86
CA ILE A 82 17.87 34.09 16.91
C ILE A 82 17.38 33.73 15.51
N THR A 83 16.92 34.71 14.72
CA THR A 83 16.41 34.46 13.37
C THR A 83 17.50 33.91 12.45
N THR A 84 18.72 34.47 12.53
CA THR A 84 19.86 33.96 11.74
C THR A 84 20.22 32.52 12.13
N SER A 85 20.23 32.23 13.44
CA SER A 85 20.47 30.88 13.94
C SER A 85 19.40 29.90 13.47
N LEU A 86 18.12 30.28 13.57
CA LEU A 86 16.99 29.47 13.14
C LEU A 86 17.06 29.17 11.64
N LEU A 87 17.34 30.17 10.80
CA LEU A 87 17.51 29.98 9.36
C LEU A 87 18.67 29.02 9.06
N SER A 88 19.82 29.20 9.71
CA SER A 88 20.98 28.32 9.49
C SER A 88 20.69 26.85 9.80
N VAL A 89 19.91 26.60 10.85
CA VAL A 89 19.54 25.27 11.31
C VAL A 89 18.45 24.66 10.41
N SER A 90 17.47 25.47 10.00
CA SER A 90 16.41 25.07 9.08
C SER A 90 16.96 24.73 7.69
N ASP A 91 17.77 25.62 7.11
CA ASP A 91 18.38 25.40 5.80
C ASP A 91 19.27 24.15 5.78
N TYR A 92 19.99 23.88 6.87
CA TYR A 92 20.79 22.65 6.99
C TYR A 92 19.91 21.39 7.03
N ALA A 93 18.84 21.42 7.82
CA ALA A 93 17.88 20.32 7.91
C ALA A 93 17.20 20.04 6.57
N ASP A 94 16.77 21.06 5.85
CA ASP A 94 16.16 20.95 4.53
C ASP A 94 17.13 20.33 3.51
N ASN A 95 18.38 20.78 3.51
CA ASN A 95 19.44 20.23 2.66
C ASN A 95 19.75 18.75 2.96
N LYS A 96 19.68 18.34 4.23
CA LYS A 96 19.93 16.96 4.66
C LYS A 96 18.68 16.10 4.71
N ARG A 97 17.50 16.66 4.42
CA ARG A 97 16.18 16.01 4.55
C ARG A 97 16.00 15.32 5.91
N GLY A 98 16.35 16.02 6.99
CA GLY A 98 16.27 15.50 8.36
C GLY A 98 15.70 16.53 9.34
N ALA A 99 15.55 16.13 10.60
CA ALA A 99 15.03 17.02 11.64
C ALA A 99 16.14 17.89 12.25
N SER A 100 15.80 19.12 12.61
CA SER A 100 16.68 20.04 13.35
C SER A 100 16.16 20.32 14.76
N LEU A 101 17.07 20.64 15.68
CA LEU A 101 16.78 21.13 17.03
C LEU A 101 17.48 22.45 17.31
N LEU A 102 16.71 23.45 17.75
CA LEU A 102 17.22 24.68 18.33
C LEU A 102 16.92 24.72 19.83
N ILE A 103 17.95 24.76 20.67
CA ILE A 103 17.82 24.90 22.12
C ILE A 103 18.11 26.36 22.49
N ILE A 104 17.20 27.03 23.20
CA ILE A 104 17.38 28.42 23.64
C ILE A 104 17.36 28.45 25.16
N HIS A 105 18.52 28.69 25.77
CA HIS A 105 18.64 28.97 27.19
C HIS A 105 18.65 30.47 27.44
N TYR A 106 17.88 30.91 28.44
CA TYR A 106 17.98 32.28 28.96
C TYR A 106 18.16 32.24 30.46
N GLY A 107 19.25 32.85 30.95
CA GLY A 107 19.49 33.09 32.38
C GLY A 107 19.45 34.58 32.69
N GLY A 108 18.55 35.01 33.57
CA GLY A 108 18.46 36.43 33.93
C GLY A 108 17.23 36.79 34.76
N HIS A 109 16.87 38.07 34.74
CA HIS A 109 15.66 38.55 35.41
C HIS A 109 14.47 38.50 34.46
N GLY A 110 13.31 38.19 35.01
CA GLY A 110 12.05 38.34 34.31
C GLY A 110 11.18 39.35 35.01
N ASP A 111 10.42 40.12 34.24
CA ASP A 111 9.51 41.12 34.75
C ASP A 111 8.11 40.51 34.94
N ARG A 112 7.41 40.94 36.00
CA ARG A 112 6.04 40.51 36.30
C ARG A 112 5.05 41.03 35.28
N ASN A 113 5.44 42.07 34.52
CA ASN A 113 4.64 42.73 33.49
C ASN A 113 3.30 43.23 34.06
N ASP A 114 3.35 43.92 35.20
CA ASP A 114 2.18 44.45 35.92
C ASP A 114 1.93 45.96 35.71
N ASP A 115 2.84 46.71 35.12
CA ASP A 115 2.80 48.19 35.23
C ASP A 115 2.25 48.95 34.02
N LYS A 116 2.01 48.31 32.86
CA LYS A 116 1.75 49.06 31.61
C LYS A 116 0.38 48.90 30.95
N HIS A 117 -0.42 47.89 31.26
CA HIS A 117 -1.60 47.58 30.43
C HIS A 117 -2.82 47.19 31.27
N ASN A 118 -3.58 48.19 31.75
CA ASN A 118 -4.94 48.14 32.34
C ASN A 118 -5.77 46.84 32.09
N GLY A 119 -5.39 45.71 32.69
CA GLY A 119 -6.12 44.44 32.55
C GLY A 119 -5.80 43.58 31.31
N GLU A 120 -4.74 43.84 30.54
CA GLU A 120 -4.31 42.92 29.47
C GLU A 120 -3.60 41.66 30.01
N GLU A 121 -3.55 40.63 29.17
CA GLU A 121 -3.00 39.32 29.50
C GLU A 121 -1.48 39.38 29.75
N LYS A 122 -1.01 38.97 30.94
CA LYS A 122 0.42 38.98 31.29
C LYS A 122 1.26 38.18 30.28
N ARG A 123 2.25 38.82 29.65
CA ARG A 123 3.16 38.23 28.64
C ARG A 123 4.61 38.21 29.13
N SER A 124 5.40 37.28 28.58
CA SER A 124 6.82 37.08 28.94
C SER A 124 7.70 38.28 28.56
N VAL A 125 8.38 38.85 29.56
CA VAL A 125 9.33 39.97 29.43
C VAL A 125 10.59 39.65 30.22
N TRP A 126 11.75 39.89 29.62
CA TRP A 126 13.08 39.73 30.22
C TRP A 126 13.64 41.09 30.64
N ALA A 127 14.44 41.11 31.69
CA ALA A 127 15.01 42.34 32.25
C ALA A 127 16.51 42.16 32.51
N ALA A 128 17.30 43.22 32.27
CA ALA A 128 18.74 43.19 32.53
C ALA A 128 19.08 43.14 34.02
N GLN A 129 18.27 43.83 34.83
CA GLN A 129 18.50 44.00 36.26
C GLN A 129 17.22 43.68 37.03
N ARG A 130 17.37 43.41 38.32
CA ARG A 130 16.25 43.06 39.22
C ARG A 130 15.27 44.21 39.43
N GLN A 131 15.76 45.45 39.39
CA GLN A 131 14.98 46.68 39.51
C GLN A 131 15.56 47.74 38.59
N GLY A 132 14.73 48.33 37.73
CA GLY A 132 15.19 49.26 36.71
C GLY A 132 16.00 48.60 35.58
N GLY A 133 16.50 49.41 34.66
CA GLY A 133 17.26 48.94 33.50
C GLY A 133 16.40 48.58 32.27
N PRO A 134 17.04 48.16 31.17
CA PRO A 134 16.34 47.81 29.93
C PRO A 134 15.57 46.49 30.07
N THR A 135 14.41 46.44 29.42
CA THR A 135 13.54 45.26 29.31
C THR A 135 13.44 44.80 27.86
N LEU A 136 13.13 43.53 27.65
CA LEU A 136 12.96 42.91 26.34
C LEU A 136 11.67 42.09 26.31
N GLU A 137 10.82 42.39 25.33
CA GLU A 137 9.52 41.72 25.14
C GLU A 137 9.70 40.36 24.43
N TRP A 138 10.11 39.33 25.17
CA TRP A 138 10.37 37.98 24.65
C TRP A 138 9.20 37.41 23.84
N PHE A 139 7.96 37.69 24.24
CA PHE A 139 6.77 37.16 23.57
C PHE A 139 6.75 37.45 22.07
N ARG A 140 7.29 38.59 21.60
CA ARG A 140 7.34 38.93 20.18
C ARG A 140 8.33 38.05 19.42
N VAL A 141 9.47 37.74 20.02
CA VAL A 141 10.46 36.83 19.42
C VAL A 141 9.89 35.41 19.36
N GLN A 142 9.18 34.99 20.42
CA GLN A 142 8.57 33.68 20.48
C GLN A 142 7.47 33.47 19.42
N GLU A 143 6.72 34.52 19.05
CA GLU A 143 5.73 34.46 17.96
C GLU A 143 6.37 34.08 16.61
N ASP A 144 7.58 34.55 16.32
CA ASP A 144 8.29 34.19 15.09
C ASP A 144 8.78 32.73 15.11
N LEU A 145 9.16 32.22 16.29
CA LEU A 145 9.55 30.82 16.48
C LEU A 145 8.40 29.83 16.23
N MET A 146 7.15 30.29 16.29
CA MET A 146 5.97 29.47 16.02
C MET A 146 5.71 29.22 14.53
N MET A 147 6.49 29.85 13.64
CA MET A 147 6.31 29.77 12.20
C MET A 147 7.27 28.79 11.51
N THR A 148 8.08 28.03 12.26
CA THR A 148 9.07 27.08 11.73
C THR A 148 8.67 25.61 11.94
N ASP A 149 9.19 24.74 11.08
CA ASP A 149 9.11 23.28 11.19
C ASP A 149 10.24 22.68 12.03
N SER A 150 11.22 23.50 12.47
CA SER A 150 12.31 23.06 13.35
C SER A 150 11.79 22.76 14.76
N HIS A 151 12.35 21.74 15.43
CA HIS A 151 12.05 21.49 16.85
C HIS A 151 12.72 22.55 17.73
N ILE A 152 12.03 23.07 18.74
CA ILE A 152 12.55 24.12 19.62
C ILE A 152 12.39 23.74 21.08
N LEU A 153 13.49 23.84 21.85
CA LEU A 153 13.49 23.67 23.29
C LEU A 153 13.84 24.99 23.99
N LEU A 154 12.93 25.51 24.81
CA LEU A 154 13.11 26.73 25.59
C LEU A 154 13.46 26.38 27.04
N LEU A 155 14.64 26.79 27.50
CA LEU A 155 15.16 26.56 28.86
C LEU A 155 15.31 27.90 29.60
N PHE A 156 14.33 28.29 30.40
CA PHE A 156 14.30 29.63 31.00
C PHE A 156 14.55 29.62 32.50
N ASP A 157 15.69 30.19 32.89
CA ASP A 157 16.07 30.49 34.27
C ASP A 157 15.88 31.98 34.57
N CYS A 158 14.62 32.38 34.72
CA CYS A 158 14.25 33.73 35.13
C CYS A 158 12.96 33.75 35.95
N CYS A 159 12.76 34.83 36.70
CA CYS A 159 11.50 35.05 37.40
C CYS A 159 10.34 35.08 36.40
N PHE A 160 9.21 34.49 36.75
CA PHE A 160 8.01 34.45 35.90
C PHE A 160 8.17 33.74 34.53
N ALA A 161 9.20 32.92 34.34
CA ALA A 161 9.50 32.22 33.08
C ALA A 161 8.31 31.45 32.47
N ALA A 162 7.43 30.85 33.29
CA ALA A 162 6.24 30.13 32.80
C ALA A 162 5.24 31.01 32.03
N GLN A 163 5.33 32.34 32.09
CA GLN A 163 4.50 33.24 31.26
C GLN A 163 4.69 33.00 29.75
N ALA A 164 5.87 32.51 29.33
CA ALA A 164 6.13 32.10 27.96
C ALA A 164 5.20 30.97 27.47
N GLY A 165 4.62 30.18 28.39
CA GLY A 165 3.71 29.09 28.07
C GLY A 165 2.31 29.51 27.61
N ARG A 166 1.99 30.81 27.65
CA ARG A 166 0.67 31.31 27.24
C ARG A 166 0.52 31.43 25.73
N ALA A 167 1.64 31.54 25.01
CA ALA A 167 1.62 31.54 23.56
C ALA A 167 1.18 30.15 23.09
N ARG A 168 0.02 30.08 22.43
CA ARG A 168 -0.53 28.85 21.85
C ARG A 168 -0.46 28.93 20.35
N ASN A 169 0.02 27.86 19.72
CA ASN A 169 -0.02 27.71 18.28
C ASN A 169 -1.02 26.60 17.92
N ASN A 170 -1.96 26.89 17.02
CA ASN A 170 -2.85 25.87 16.44
C ASN A 170 -2.17 25.09 15.31
N ARG A 171 -0.92 25.42 14.96
CA ARG A 171 -0.13 24.70 13.96
C ARG A 171 0.67 23.57 14.60
N PRO A 172 0.95 22.49 13.85
CA PRO A 172 1.82 21.39 14.28
C PRO A 172 3.28 21.87 14.41
N SER A 173 3.65 22.49 15.53
CA SER A 173 5.03 22.88 15.86
C SER A 173 5.49 22.17 17.13
N ARG A 174 6.72 21.65 17.15
CA ARG A 174 7.27 20.88 18.28
C ARG A 174 8.12 21.78 19.17
N ILE A 175 7.44 22.65 19.92
CA ILE A 175 8.07 23.60 20.85
C ILE A 175 7.79 23.17 22.29
N GLU A 176 8.84 22.98 23.08
CA GLU A 176 8.75 22.64 24.51
C GLU A 176 9.37 23.73 25.37
N LEU A 177 8.69 24.07 26.46
CA LEU A 177 9.15 25.02 27.46
C LEU A 177 9.44 24.29 28.77
N LEU A 178 10.66 24.44 29.26
CA LEU A 178 11.07 24.07 30.61
C LEU A 178 11.57 25.32 31.35
N ALA A 179 10.79 25.78 32.32
CA ALA A 179 10.97 27.03 33.02
C ALA A 179 11.27 26.81 34.51
N ALA A 180 12.11 27.67 35.08
CA ALA A 180 12.58 27.59 36.46
C ALA A 180 11.50 27.78 37.53
N ALA A 181 10.40 28.46 37.21
CA ALA A 181 9.30 28.68 38.14
C ALA A 181 7.94 28.77 37.45
N ALA A 182 6.91 28.38 38.21
CA ALA A 182 5.50 28.55 37.84
C ALA A 182 5.10 30.03 37.65
N MET A 183 3.94 30.26 37.03
CA MET A 183 3.44 31.61 36.73
C MET A 183 3.29 32.43 38.03
N GLY A 184 3.86 33.63 38.05
CA GLY A 184 3.74 34.54 39.19
C GLY A 184 4.77 34.34 40.31
N VAL A 185 5.72 33.41 40.15
CA VAL A 185 6.72 33.05 41.18
C VAL A 185 8.11 33.58 40.82
N GLN A 186 8.86 34.04 41.83
CA GLN A 186 10.27 34.45 41.71
C GLN A 186 11.21 33.27 41.97
N THR A 187 12.34 33.24 41.26
CA THR A 187 13.38 32.22 41.41
C THR A 187 14.52 32.72 42.32
N PRO A 188 15.30 31.80 42.92
CA PRO A 188 16.51 32.20 43.65
C PRO A 188 17.55 32.81 42.70
N MET A 189 18.46 33.62 43.27
CA MET A 189 19.65 34.10 42.54
C MET A 189 20.56 32.92 42.15
N PRO A 190 21.47 33.12 41.16
CA PRO A 190 22.48 32.13 40.79
C PRO A 190 23.23 31.55 41.99
N GLY A 191 23.47 30.24 41.97
CA GLY A 191 24.15 29.48 43.00
C GLY A 191 23.80 27.99 42.94
N LYS A 192 24.25 27.22 43.93
CA LYS A 192 24.10 25.74 43.96
C LYS A 192 22.65 25.23 43.82
N LYS A 193 21.68 26.07 44.23
CA LYS A 193 20.24 25.77 44.21
C LYS A 193 19.49 26.51 43.09
N SER A 194 20.20 27.10 42.13
CA SER A 194 19.58 27.68 40.94
C SER A 194 19.01 26.58 40.05
N PHE A 195 18.09 26.97 39.18
CA PHE A 195 17.48 26.05 38.23
C PHE A 195 18.51 25.54 37.21
N THR A 196 19.34 26.42 36.63
CA THR A 196 20.36 26.02 35.65
C THR A 196 21.36 25.02 36.24
N MET A 197 21.78 25.20 37.51
CA MET A 197 22.67 24.23 38.15
C MET A 197 21.99 22.89 38.45
N ALA A 198 20.72 22.88 38.83
CA ALA A 198 19.97 21.63 39.00
C ALA A 198 19.75 20.92 37.66
N LEU A 199 19.42 21.69 36.62
CA LEU A 199 19.26 21.21 35.25
C LEU A 199 20.53 20.50 34.76
N ILE A 200 21.70 21.11 34.97
CA ILE A 200 22.99 20.48 34.61
C ILE A 200 23.18 19.15 35.34
N ARG A 201 22.95 19.10 36.66
CA ARG A 201 23.10 17.86 37.45
C ARG A 201 22.20 16.75 36.93
N GLU A 202 20.92 17.04 36.71
CA GLU A 202 19.95 16.04 36.26
C GLU A 202 20.16 15.63 34.80
N LEU A 203 20.62 16.54 33.94
CA LEU A 203 21.02 16.21 32.56
C LEU A 203 22.18 15.22 32.55
N VAL A 204 23.24 15.48 33.31
CA VAL A 204 24.42 14.59 33.40
C VAL A 204 24.02 13.24 34.00
N ALA A 205 23.30 13.23 35.12
CA ALA A 205 22.87 11.99 35.77
C ALA A 205 21.89 11.18 34.89
N GLY A 206 21.04 11.85 34.11
CA GLY A 206 20.19 11.20 33.11
C GLY A 206 20.99 10.56 32.00
N PHE A 207 21.92 11.31 31.42
CA PHE A 207 22.74 10.85 30.31
C PHE A 207 23.67 9.69 30.69
N GLU A 208 24.31 9.73 31.86
CA GLU A 208 25.18 8.63 32.33
C GLU A 208 24.42 7.30 32.48
N LYS A 209 23.15 7.38 32.88
CA LYS A 209 22.32 6.20 33.13
C LYS A 209 21.71 5.62 31.85
N GLU A 210 21.17 6.47 30.99
CA GLU A 210 20.29 6.05 29.88
C GLU A 210 20.85 6.43 28.50
N ARG A 211 21.98 7.16 28.43
CA ARG A 211 22.60 7.72 27.20
C ARG A 211 21.71 8.64 26.37
N CYS A 212 20.50 8.90 26.84
CA CYS A 212 19.56 9.88 26.32
C CYS A 212 18.74 10.45 27.47
N VAL A 213 18.22 11.67 27.31
CA VAL A 213 17.35 12.33 28.29
C VAL A 213 16.17 12.96 27.56
N THR A 214 14.93 12.62 27.92
CA THR A 214 13.77 13.36 27.43
C THR A 214 13.45 14.54 28.33
N ILE A 215 12.88 15.62 27.79
CA ILE A 215 12.54 16.80 28.60
C ILE A 215 11.44 16.50 29.62
N SER A 216 10.51 15.62 29.30
CA SER A 216 9.52 15.12 30.25
C SER A 216 10.14 14.34 31.42
N ASP A 217 11.16 13.51 31.15
CA ASP A 217 11.93 12.82 32.20
C ASP A 217 12.72 13.80 33.05
N LEU A 218 13.36 14.78 32.40
CA LEU A 218 14.14 15.81 33.06
C LEU A 218 13.26 16.67 33.97
N HIS A 219 12.08 17.08 33.52
CA HIS A 219 11.10 17.79 34.35
C HIS A 219 10.71 16.96 35.57
N ARG A 220 10.40 15.68 35.39
CA ARG A 220 10.05 14.77 36.51
C ARG A 220 11.18 14.70 37.54
N ARG A 221 12.43 14.61 37.09
CA ARG A 221 13.61 14.59 37.96
C ARG A 221 13.80 15.92 38.70
N LEU A 222 13.59 17.05 38.02
CA LEU A 222 13.71 18.39 38.63
C LEU A 222 12.59 18.71 39.62
N VAL A 223 11.40 18.12 39.47
CA VAL A 223 10.30 18.25 40.44
C VAL A 223 10.52 17.37 41.68
N ALA A 224 11.36 16.34 41.58
CA ALA A 224 11.67 15.45 42.69
C ALA A 224 12.38 16.20 43.83
N ARG A 225 12.17 15.76 45.09
CA ARG A 225 12.74 16.44 46.27
C ARG A 225 14.26 16.46 46.24
N GLU A 226 14.85 15.46 45.63
CA GLU A 226 16.28 15.22 45.45
C GLU A 226 16.96 16.32 44.62
N ALA A 227 16.21 17.05 43.77
CA ALA A 227 16.75 18.15 42.97
C ALA A 227 17.03 19.43 43.78
N GLU A 228 16.51 19.51 45.03
CA GLU A 228 16.71 20.61 45.99
C GLU A 228 16.31 22.01 45.50
N LEU A 229 15.36 22.10 44.56
CA LEU A 229 14.87 23.37 44.03
C LEU A 229 13.88 24.07 44.97
N LEU A 230 14.02 25.39 45.09
CA LEU A 230 13.16 26.25 45.92
C LEU A 230 11.84 26.61 45.23
N ALA A 231 11.82 26.60 43.91
CA ALA A 231 10.64 26.83 43.09
C ALA A 231 10.37 25.58 42.25
N THR A 232 9.10 25.24 42.07
CA THR A 232 8.69 24.10 41.24
C THR A 232 8.87 24.46 39.76
N PRO A 233 9.69 23.71 39.01
CA PRO A 233 9.85 23.91 37.58
C PRO A 233 8.56 23.66 36.82
N PHE A 234 8.35 24.46 35.78
CA PHE A 234 7.18 24.39 34.92
C PHE A 234 7.55 23.79 33.56
N TYR A 235 6.78 22.81 33.10
CA TYR A 235 6.96 22.17 31.81
C TYR A 235 5.66 22.24 31.01
N MET A 236 5.77 22.59 29.72
CA MET A 236 4.63 22.64 28.80
C MET A 236 5.08 22.42 27.36
N LYS A 237 4.27 21.68 26.61
CA LYS A 237 4.34 21.61 25.14
C LYS A 237 3.46 22.71 24.56
N LEU A 238 3.98 23.53 23.64
CA LEU A 238 3.27 24.69 23.07
C LEU A 238 2.54 24.39 21.75
N GLY A 239 2.69 23.16 21.22
CA GLY A 239 1.98 22.66 20.04
C GLY A 239 1.25 21.34 20.28
N HIS A 240 0.93 20.61 19.20
CA HIS A 240 0.21 19.33 19.24
C HIS A 240 0.97 18.21 19.97
N ASP A 241 0.25 17.12 20.30
CA ASP A 241 0.61 16.06 21.25
C ASP A 241 1.72 15.11 20.75
N TYR A 242 2.90 15.67 20.43
CA TYR A 242 4.10 14.91 20.05
C TYR A 242 4.85 14.36 21.26
N ASN A 243 5.66 13.32 21.07
CA ASN A 243 6.60 12.84 22.09
C ASN A 243 7.59 13.93 22.52
N SER A 244 8.02 13.87 23.79
CA SER A 244 8.92 14.89 24.35
C SER A 244 10.26 14.92 23.62
N ILE A 245 10.84 16.12 23.43
CA ILE A 245 12.17 16.31 22.87
C ILE A 245 13.17 15.42 23.61
N ARG A 246 13.98 14.70 22.85
CA ARG A 246 15.01 13.78 23.35
C ARG A 246 16.37 14.36 23.04
N LEU A 247 17.19 14.50 24.09
CA LEU A 247 18.58 14.90 24.01
C LEU A 247 19.46 13.65 24.05
N GLU A 248 20.28 13.48 23.03
CA GLU A 248 21.27 12.41 22.91
C GLU A 248 22.53 12.94 22.21
N ARG A 249 23.61 12.16 22.20
CA ARG A 249 24.87 12.58 21.57
C ARG A 249 24.69 12.82 20.07
N PHE A 250 25.01 14.01 19.60
CA PHE A 250 24.99 14.35 18.19
C PHE A 250 26.15 13.69 17.43
N CYS A 251 25.84 13.05 16.31
CA CYS A 251 26.80 12.34 15.47
C CYS A 251 26.81 12.97 14.06
N ASN A 252 27.94 13.55 13.64
CA ASN A 252 28.10 14.29 12.36
C ASN A 252 27.86 13.44 11.10
N ASN A 253 27.84 12.11 11.24
CA ASN A 253 27.38 11.17 10.23
C ASN A 253 26.41 10.21 10.90
N PRO A 254 25.09 10.49 10.90
CA PRO A 254 24.12 9.42 11.02
C PRO A 254 24.25 8.64 9.72
N SER A 255 25.26 7.77 9.62
CA SER A 255 25.25 6.75 8.59
C SER A 255 24.02 5.93 8.94
N PRO A 256 23.00 5.87 8.10
CA PRO A 256 22.12 4.72 8.15
C PRO A 256 23.01 3.61 7.60
N ASN A 257 23.87 3.02 8.43
CA ASN A 257 24.38 1.70 8.15
C ASN A 257 23.18 0.77 8.36
N PHE A 258 22.20 0.85 7.46
CA PHE A 258 21.37 -0.28 7.06
C PHE A 258 22.31 -1.24 6.34
N GLY A 259 23.26 -1.80 7.09
CA GLY A 259 24.03 -2.92 6.60
C GLY A 259 23.02 -4.06 6.45
N ASP A 260 23.06 -4.72 5.29
CA ASP A 260 22.65 -6.11 5.09
C ASP A 260 23.46 -7.04 6.02
N GLY A 261 23.39 -6.77 7.32
CA GLY A 261 24.03 -7.48 8.39
C GLY A 261 23.20 -8.72 8.66
N VAL A 262 23.55 -9.79 7.96
CA VAL A 262 23.23 -11.17 8.32
C VAL A 262 23.28 -11.33 9.84
N GLY A 263 22.10 -11.35 10.49
CA GLY A 263 21.97 -11.54 11.94
C GLY A 263 21.16 -10.49 12.73
N SER A 264 20.35 -9.62 12.10
CA SER A 264 19.42 -8.75 12.84
C SER A 264 18.35 -9.60 13.56
N LEU A 265 18.24 -9.42 14.88
CA LEU A 265 17.21 -10.06 15.70
C LEU A 265 15.85 -9.40 15.38
N SER A 266 14.98 -10.08 14.65
CA SER A 266 13.61 -9.66 14.38
C SER A 266 12.60 -10.43 15.24
N PHE A 267 11.45 -9.81 15.53
CA PHE A 267 10.30 -10.48 16.11
C PHE A 267 9.03 -9.95 15.44
N GLN A 268 8.02 -10.80 15.28
CA GLN A 268 6.75 -10.44 14.66
C GLN A 268 5.74 -9.99 15.72
N LEU A 269 4.99 -8.93 15.42
CA LEU A 269 3.94 -8.39 16.29
C LEU A 269 2.57 -8.58 15.63
N LEU A 270 1.64 -9.23 16.33
CA LEU A 270 0.24 -9.33 15.90
C LEU A 270 -0.62 -8.31 16.64
N ILE A 271 -1.25 -7.39 15.90
CA ILE A 271 -2.13 -6.35 16.45
C ILE A 271 -3.57 -6.68 16.09
N LYS A 272 -4.43 -6.88 17.09
CA LYS A 272 -5.88 -7.09 16.91
C LYS A 272 -6.64 -5.80 17.22
N THR A 273 -7.35 -5.27 16.23
CA THR A 273 -8.21 -4.09 16.41
C THR A 273 -9.63 -4.49 16.81
N ARG A 274 -10.34 -3.56 17.47
CA ARG A 274 -11.76 -3.73 17.84
C ARG A 274 -12.70 -3.43 16.67
N THR A 275 -12.25 -2.60 15.74
CA THR A 275 -12.99 -2.13 14.56
C THR A 275 -12.26 -2.55 13.29
N GLN A 276 -12.98 -2.52 12.17
CA GLN A 276 -12.40 -2.69 10.84
C GLN A 276 -11.31 -1.62 10.63
N LEU A 277 -10.16 -2.02 10.08
CA LEU A 277 -9.08 -1.08 9.76
C LEU A 277 -9.55 -0.16 8.63
N ASP A 278 -9.46 1.14 8.87
CA ASP A 278 -9.59 2.19 7.87
C ASP A 278 -8.33 3.06 7.84
N LYS A 279 -8.26 4.01 6.91
CA LYS A 279 -7.12 4.92 6.78
C LYS A 279 -6.81 5.65 8.09
N SER A 280 -7.84 6.13 8.79
CA SER A 280 -7.66 6.91 10.02
C SER A 280 -7.07 6.07 11.14
N ASN A 281 -7.56 4.85 11.34
CA ASN A 281 -7.03 3.94 12.34
C ASN A 281 -5.64 3.42 11.97
N LEU A 282 -5.35 3.21 10.68
CA LEU A 282 -4.03 2.83 10.22
C LEU A 282 -3.02 3.97 10.41
N ASP A 283 -3.39 5.21 10.11
CA ASP A 283 -2.56 6.39 10.35
C ASP A 283 -2.29 6.55 11.85
N GLU A 284 -3.29 6.33 12.72
CA GLU A 284 -3.14 6.34 14.18
C GLU A 284 -2.19 5.24 14.69
N ILE A 285 -2.33 4.01 14.18
CA ILE A 285 -1.42 2.89 14.53
C ILE A 285 0.00 3.18 14.03
N THR A 286 0.13 3.73 12.83
CA THR A 286 1.42 4.07 12.22
C THR A 286 2.11 5.19 12.99
N GLN A 287 1.34 6.20 13.40
CA GLN A 287 1.81 7.26 14.28
C GLN A 287 2.25 6.69 15.63
N TRP A 288 1.42 5.85 16.26
CA TRP A 288 1.76 5.20 17.54
C TRP A 288 3.06 4.40 17.46
N LEU A 289 3.20 3.57 16.43
CA LEU A 289 4.39 2.77 16.17
C LEU A 289 5.59 3.69 15.93
N GLY A 290 5.49 4.63 14.98
CA GLY A 290 6.57 5.55 14.60
C GLY A 290 7.04 6.48 15.71
N GLU A 291 6.15 6.93 16.59
CA GLU A 291 6.49 7.86 17.68
C GLU A 291 7.24 7.18 18.84
N ASN A 292 6.95 5.90 19.12
CA ASN A 292 7.42 5.21 20.34
C ASN A 292 8.40 4.07 20.08
N ILE A 293 9.06 4.04 18.92
CA ILE A 293 10.05 3.00 18.58
C ILE A 293 11.21 3.03 19.59
N PRO A 294 11.51 1.93 20.32
CA PRO A 294 12.66 1.83 21.24
C PRO A 294 14.01 1.95 20.53
N SER A 295 15.06 2.49 21.16
CA SER A 295 16.40 2.72 20.54
C SER A 295 17.08 1.46 20.02
N THR A 296 16.63 0.29 20.47
CA THR A 296 17.10 -1.02 20.01
C THR A 296 16.49 -1.46 18.68
N VAL A 297 15.40 -0.84 18.23
CA VAL A 297 14.70 -1.19 16.99
C VAL A 297 15.26 -0.35 15.85
N ASP A 298 15.81 -1.05 14.85
CA ASP A 298 16.42 -0.49 13.63
C ASP A 298 15.38 -0.27 12.53
N THR A 299 14.48 -1.24 12.35
CA THR A 299 13.41 -1.21 11.34
C THR A 299 12.10 -1.73 11.91
N VAL A 300 10.98 -1.20 11.41
CA VAL A 300 9.63 -1.75 11.62
C VAL A 300 9.01 -1.90 10.24
N GLN A 301 8.55 -3.11 9.92
CA GLN A 301 7.93 -3.43 8.65
C GLN A 301 6.56 -4.07 8.91
N VAL A 302 5.57 -3.66 8.13
CA VAL A 302 4.27 -4.31 8.04
C VAL A 302 4.32 -5.27 6.87
N ASP A 303 4.17 -6.56 7.18
CA ASP A 303 4.27 -7.65 6.19
C ASP A 303 2.91 -8.09 5.60
N SER A 304 1.80 -7.95 6.34
CA SER A 304 0.45 -8.31 5.84
C SER A 304 -0.67 -7.72 6.71
N ILE A 305 -1.79 -7.33 6.08
CA ILE A 305 -3.04 -6.91 6.75
C ILE A 305 -4.11 -8.00 6.61
N LEU A 306 -4.36 -8.77 7.68
CA LEU A 306 -5.28 -9.93 7.71
C LEU A 306 -6.78 -9.57 7.81
N GLN A 307 -7.23 -8.52 7.14
CA GLN A 307 -8.62 -8.06 7.18
C GLN A 307 -9.59 -9.08 6.58
N THR A 308 -9.19 -9.74 5.49
CA THR A 308 -9.96 -10.79 4.80
C THR A 308 -10.25 -11.95 5.74
N THR A 309 -9.24 -12.45 6.45
CA THR A 309 -9.36 -13.56 7.43
C THR A 309 -10.38 -13.23 8.51
N ALA A 310 -10.33 -12.02 9.07
CA ALA A 310 -11.26 -11.60 10.12
C ALA A 310 -12.71 -11.49 9.61
N CYS A 311 -12.88 -10.98 8.38
CA CYS A 311 -14.18 -10.90 7.73
C CYS A 311 -14.78 -12.29 7.48
N ILE A 312 -13.97 -13.25 7.00
CA ILE A 312 -14.37 -14.64 6.81
C ILE A 312 -14.75 -15.29 8.14
N GLN A 313 -13.94 -15.11 9.19
CA GLN A 313 -14.24 -15.67 10.51
C GLN A 313 -15.60 -15.16 11.04
N ASN A 314 -15.84 -13.85 10.97
CA ASN A 314 -17.13 -13.28 11.40
C ASN A 314 -18.29 -13.84 10.58
N PHE A 315 -18.12 -13.95 9.25
CA PHE A 315 -19.13 -14.57 8.38
C PHE A 315 -19.46 -16.00 8.83
N VAL A 316 -18.44 -16.81 9.10
CA VAL A 316 -18.58 -18.21 9.52
C VAL A 316 -19.27 -18.32 10.87
N GLU A 317 -18.92 -17.46 11.83
CA GLU A 317 -19.57 -17.43 13.16
C GLU A 317 -21.07 -17.10 13.03
N GLU A 318 -21.42 -16.10 12.22
CA GLU A 318 -22.82 -15.73 11.95
C GLU A 318 -23.58 -16.82 11.18
N ALA A 319 -22.91 -17.49 10.22
CA ALA A 319 -23.49 -18.58 9.44
C ALA A 319 -23.82 -19.79 10.33
N ARG A 320 -22.90 -20.17 11.23
CA ARG A 320 -23.13 -21.25 12.21
C ARG A 320 -24.28 -20.93 13.19
N GLN A 321 -24.50 -19.65 13.48
CA GLN A 321 -25.59 -19.19 14.33
C GLN A 321 -26.91 -18.97 13.56
N SER A 322 -26.93 -19.22 12.25
CA SER A 322 -28.07 -18.93 11.36
C SER A 322 -28.51 -17.45 11.36
N THR A 323 -27.61 -16.53 11.69
CA THR A 323 -27.87 -15.08 11.73
C THR A 323 -27.41 -14.38 10.45
N GLN A 324 -26.49 -14.98 9.68
CA GLN A 324 -25.92 -14.42 8.45
C GLN A 324 -26.97 -14.24 7.33
N PRO A 325 -27.31 -12.99 6.92
CA PRO A 325 -28.30 -12.75 5.86
C PRO A 325 -28.00 -13.47 4.54
N LEU A 326 -26.72 -13.52 4.13
CA LEU A 326 -26.28 -14.17 2.89
C LEU A 326 -26.55 -15.68 2.83
N THR A 327 -26.75 -16.33 3.98
CA THR A 327 -27.03 -17.77 4.06
C THR A 327 -28.52 -18.10 4.05
N LYS A 328 -29.41 -17.12 4.28
CA LYS A 328 -30.85 -17.36 4.47
C LYS A 328 -31.57 -17.87 3.22
N GLY A 329 -31.06 -17.56 2.03
CA GLY A 329 -31.61 -18.06 0.76
C GLY A 329 -30.80 -19.18 0.12
N LEU A 330 -29.75 -19.67 0.79
CA LEU A 330 -28.94 -20.81 0.34
C LEU A 330 -29.50 -22.11 0.94
N ASN A 331 -29.41 -23.21 0.18
CA ASN A 331 -29.81 -24.52 0.68
C ASN A 331 -28.84 -25.00 1.77
N GLY A 332 -29.34 -25.75 2.76
CA GLY A 332 -28.52 -26.29 3.87
C GLY A 332 -27.20 -26.95 3.45
N PRO A 333 -27.19 -27.87 2.46
CA PRO A 333 -25.96 -28.50 1.97
C PRO A 333 -24.96 -27.52 1.35
N VAL A 334 -25.44 -26.41 0.76
CA VAL A 334 -24.57 -25.38 0.17
C VAL A 334 -23.87 -24.58 1.28
N VAL A 335 -24.56 -24.35 2.39
CA VAL A 335 -23.98 -23.68 3.56
C VAL A 335 -22.94 -24.59 4.23
N GLU A 336 -23.22 -25.89 4.35
CA GLU A 336 -22.25 -26.88 4.85
C GLU A 336 -20.98 -26.93 3.98
N ASP A 337 -21.12 -26.97 2.65
CA ASP A 337 -19.98 -26.90 1.72
C ASP A 337 -19.08 -25.66 1.99
N ILE A 338 -19.68 -24.49 2.24
CA ILE A 338 -18.94 -23.25 2.52
C ILE A 338 -18.21 -23.33 3.86
N LEU A 339 -18.87 -23.87 4.89
CA LEU A 339 -18.29 -24.02 6.22
C LEU A 339 -17.14 -25.03 6.23
N ASP A 340 -17.26 -26.11 5.46
CA ASP A 340 -16.22 -27.14 5.34
C ASP A 340 -14.92 -26.58 4.76
N VAL A 341 -14.98 -25.64 3.81
CA VAL A 341 -13.79 -24.97 3.27
C VAL A 341 -13.02 -24.23 4.36
N TRP A 342 -13.73 -23.50 5.23
CA TRP A 342 -13.09 -22.83 6.36
C TRP A 342 -12.55 -23.80 7.40
N ASP A 343 -13.24 -24.92 7.63
CA ASP A 343 -12.75 -25.95 8.54
C ASP A 343 -11.47 -26.61 8.03
N GLN A 344 -11.29 -26.77 6.71
CA GLN A 344 -10.01 -27.17 6.13
C GLN A 344 -8.90 -26.14 6.38
N ALA A 345 -9.20 -24.85 6.22
CA ALA A 345 -8.25 -23.77 6.53
C ALA A 345 -7.82 -23.81 8.02
N LEU A 346 -8.75 -24.05 8.94
CA LEU A 346 -8.46 -24.20 10.37
C LEU A 346 -7.59 -25.42 10.67
N ILE A 347 -7.79 -26.54 9.96
CA ILE A 347 -6.94 -27.74 10.07
C ILE A 347 -5.52 -27.42 9.60
N MET A 348 -5.37 -26.72 8.48
CA MET A 348 -4.07 -26.27 7.97
C MET A 348 -3.34 -25.39 9.00
N ILE A 349 -4.02 -24.39 9.56
CA ILE A 349 -3.46 -23.51 10.60
C ILE A 349 -2.99 -24.32 11.81
N ARG A 350 -3.79 -25.28 12.27
CA ARG A 350 -3.43 -26.16 13.40
C ARG A 350 -2.18 -27.00 13.10
N HIS A 351 -2.04 -27.52 11.89
CA HIS A 351 -0.85 -28.25 11.48
C HIS A 351 0.39 -27.35 11.46
N CYS A 352 0.30 -26.15 10.90
CA CYS A 352 1.42 -25.21 10.87
C CYS A 352 1.83 -24.75 12.28
N LEU A 353 0.86 -24.53 13.19
CA LEU A 353 1.14 -24.23 14.60
C LEU A 353 1.81 -25.40 15.32
N ALA A 354 1.41 -26.64 15.03
CA ALA A 354 2.05 -27.82 15.59
C ALA A 354 3.51 -27.97 15.11
N GLU A 355 3.77 -27.70 13.82
CA GLU A 355 5.14 -27.65 13.26
C GLU A 355 5.99 -26.56 13.93
N GLN A 356 5.44 -25.37 14.17
CA GLN A 356 6.13 -24.31 14.92
C GLN A 356 6.48 -24.70 16.36
N ILE A 357 5.60 -25.42 17.06
CA ILE A 357 5.84 -25.85 18.44
C ILE A 357 6.99 -26.87 18.51
N ASP A 358 7.13 -27.77 17.52
CA ASP A 358 8.22 -28.77 17.49
C ASP A 358 9.57 -28.11 17.13
N VAL A 359 9.56 -27.10 16.24
CA VAL A 359 10.76 -26.31 15.89
C VAL A 359 11.22 -25.42 17.07
N ASN A 360 10.30 -24.78 17.79
CA ASN A 360 10.62 -24.00 18.99
C ASN A 360 11.26 -24.85 20.12
N ARG A 361 11.15 -26.18 20.07
CA ARG A 361 11.81 -27.11 21.00
C ARG A 361 13.21 -27.53 20.56
N ARG A 362 13.56 -27.37 19.29
CA ARG A 362 14.82 -27.83 18.68
C ARG A 362 15.54 -26.65 18.02
N ASP A 363 16.25 -25.90 18.84
CA ASP A 363 17.13 -24.78 18.47
C ASP A 363 16.48 -23.51 17.91
N ARG A 364 16.91 -22.36 18.43
CA ARG A 364 16.38 -21.01 18.14
C ARG A 364 16.98 -20.43 16.86
N ASP A 365 16.75 -21.08 15.73
CA ASP A 365 17.20 -20.51 14.45
C ASP A 365 16.14 -19.55 13.89
N ILE A 366 16.37 -18.25 14.07
CA ILE A 366 15.47 -17.14 13.68
C ILE A 366 15.06 -17.18 12.19
N PRO A 367 15.97 -17.46 11.23
CA PRO A 367 15.60 -17.63 9.81
C PRO A 367 14.57 -18.73 9.57
N THR A 368 14.62 -19.80 10.37
CA THR A 368 13.69 -20.92 10.26
C THR A 368 12.29 -20.52 10.76
N VAL A 369 12.20 -19.76 11.86
CA VAL A 369 10.93 -19.24 12.37
C VAL A 369 10.30 -18.24 11.41
N GLN A 370 11.10 -17.34 10.82
CA GLN A 370 10.63 -16.38 9.83
C GLN A 370 10.07 -17.08 8.59
N LYS A 371 10.81 -18.04 8.02
CA LYS A 371 10.36 -18.81 6.85
C LYS A 371 9.05 -19.58 7.11
N LEU A 372 8.86 -20.09 8.34
CA LEU A 372 7.61 -20.75 8.72
C LEU A 372 6.44 -19.78 8.82
N ALA A 373 6.67 -18.56 9.34
CA ALA A 373 5.65 -17.53 9.41
C ALA A 373 5.24 -17.03 8.01
N GLU A 374 6.21 -16.77 7.13
CA GLU A 374 5.95 -16.42 5.72
C GLU A 374 5.14 -17.51 5.01
N LYS A 375 5.53 -18.78 5.20
CA LYS A 375 4.78 -19.93 4.68
C LYS A 375 3.34 -19.97 5.20
N LEU A 376 3.13 -19.73 6.50
CA LEU A 376 1.79 -19.70 7.09
C LEU A 376 0.93 -18.58 6.49
N LEU A 377 1.48 -17.36 6.36
CA LEU A 377 0.75 -16.22 5.79
C LEU A 377 0.35 -16.50 4.33
N HIS A 378 1.28 -16.99 3.52
CA HIS A 378 0.99 -17.34 2.13
C HIS A 378 -0.07 -18.45 2.02
N GLN A 379 -0.01 -19.46 2.90
CA GLN A 379 -1.04 -20.51 2.93
C GLN A 379 -2.40 -19.97 3.40
N LEU A 380 -2.42 -19.07 4.38
CA LEU A 380 -3.64 -18.45 4.86
C LEU A 380 -4.31 -17.60 3.78
N ASP A 381 -3.53 -16.81 3.03
CA ASP A 381 -4.05 -16.02 1.92
C ASP A 381 -4.60 -16.90 0.79
N ALA A 382 -3.93 -18.03 0.51
CA ALA A 382 -4.44 -19.01 -0.45
C ALA A 382 -5.78 -19.61 0.00
N GLU A 383 -5.90 -20.04 1.26
CA GLU A 383 -7.15 -20.58 1.81
C GLU A 383 -8.26 -19.54 1.88
N ASN A 384 -7.94 -18.28 2.24
CA ASN A 384 -8.88 -17.16 2.19
C ASN A 384 -9.41 -16.95 0.78
N SER A 385 -8.53 -16.98 -0.23
CA SER A 385 -8.94 -16.85 -1.63
C SER A 385 -9.85 -18.00 -2.06
N ILE A 386 -9.57 -19.23 -1.65
CA ILE A 386 -10.43 -20.40 -1.93
C ILE A 386 -11.80 -20.21 -1.30
N PHE A 387 -11.86 -19.78 -0.04
CA PHE A 387 -13.12 -19.52 0.65
C PHE A 387 -13.97 -18.46 -0.08
N VAL A 388 -13.36 -17.33 -0.45
CA VAL A 388 -14.05 -16.26 -1.17
C VAL A 388 -14.54 -16.75 -2.52
N ASP A 389 -13.72 -17.47 -3.28
CA ASP A 389 -14.10 -18.02 -4.60
C ASP A 389 -15.29 -18.99 -4.49
N VAL A 390 -15.31 -19.87 -3.47
CA VAL A 390 -16.42 -20.80 -3.25
C VAL A 390 -17.68 -20.04 -2.86
N LEU A 391 -17.59 -19.11 -1.91
CA LEU A 391 -18.75 -18.31 -1.47
C LEU A 391 -19.33 -17.50 -2.64
N GLU A 392 -18.47 -16.84 -3.41
CA GLU A 392 -18.78 -16.10 -4.63
C GLU A 392 -19.51 -16.99 -5.64
N GLN A 393 -18.96 -18.18 -5.93
CA GLN A 393 -19.54 -19.13 -6.86
C GLN A 393 -20.95 -19.55 -6.41
N LYS A 394 -21.12 -19.93 -5.14
CA LYS A 394 -22.42 -20.38 -4.60
C LYS A 394 -23.47 -19.25 -4.61
N LEU A 395 -23.06 -18.00 -4.37
CA LEU A 395 -23.95 -16.84 -4.43
C LEU A 395 -24.36 -16.49 -5.87
N LEU A 396 -23.43 -16.56 -6.84
CA LEU A 396 -23.71 -16.28 -8.25
C LEU A 396 -24.73 -17.25 -8.88
N TYR A 397 -24.74 -18.51 -8.42
CA TYR A 397 -25.70 -19.52 -8.90
C TYR A 397 -27.02 -19.52 -8.12
N SER A 398 -27.13 -18.74 -7.04
CA SER A 398 -28.37 -18.59 -6.29
C SER A 398 -29.20 -17.44 -6.85
N THR A 399 -30.37 -17.72 -7.41
CA THR A 399 -31.24 -16.71 -8.03
C THR A 399 -32.02 -15.84 -7.03
N SER A 400 -32.05 -16.20 -5.74
CA SER A 400 -32.92 -15.57 -4.74
C SER A 400 -32.27 -14.47 -3.90
N ILE A 401 -30.94 -14.42 -3.81
CA ILE A 401 -30.20 -13.54 -2.85
C ILE A 401 -29.37 -12.47 -3.57
N VAL A 402 -29.30 -12.46 -4.90
CA VAL A 402 -28.35 -11.60 -5.65
C VAL A 402 -28.46 -10.12 -5.27
N GLU A 403 -29.67 -9.58 -5.14
CA GLU A 403 -29.89 -8.17 -4.78
C GLU A 403 -29.51 -7.87 -3.33
N GLU A 404 -29.89 -8.71 -2.37
CA GLU A 404 -29.53 -8.54 -0.94
C GLU A 404 -28.01 -8.69 -0.74
N ALA A 405 -27.38 -9.60 -1.48
CA ALA A 405 -25.94 -9.83 -1.42
C ALA A 405 -25.12 -8.68 -2.00
N MET A 406 -25.64 -7.93 -2.98
CA MET A 406 -24.96 -6.75 -3.52
C MET A 406 -24.83 -5.62 -2.50
N ASP A 407 -25.79 -5.50 -1.57
CA ASP A 407 -25.78 -4.44 -0.56
C ASP A 407 -25.16 -4.83 0.78
N ASN A 408 -24.93 -6.13 1.00
CA ASN A 408 -24.33 -6.66 2.20
C ASN A 408 -22.88 -6.20 2.42
N THR A 409 -22.56 -5.77 3.64
CA THR A 409 -21.24 -5.25 4.04
C THR A 409 -20.12 -6.29 3.90
N THR A 410 -20.39 -7.56 4.24
CA THR A 410 -19.44 -8.67 4.13
C THR A 410 -19.14 -8.96 2.66
N ALA A 411 -20.17 -9.02 1.81
CA ALA A 411 -20.00 -9.22 0.37
C ALA A 411 -19.24 -8.07 -0.31
N LYS A 412 -19.45 -6.82 0.13
CA LYS A 412 -18.67 -5.65 -0.31
C LYS A 412 -17.20 -5.75 0.11
N THR A 413 -16.96 -6.12 1.37
CA THR A 413 -15.59 -6.25 1.93
C THR A 413 -14.80 -7.36 1.26
N LEU A 414 -15.44 -8.49 0.92
CA LEU A 414 -14.82 -9.61 0.22
C LEU A 414 -14.75 -9.44 -1.31
N GLY A 415 -15.23 -8.31 -1.86
CA GLY A 415 -15.23 -8.05 -3.31
C GLY A 415 -16.27 -8.85 -4.11
N ILE A 416 -17.12 -9.64 -3.45
CA ILE A 416 -18.17 -10.47 -4.08
C ILE A 416 -19.28 -9.60 -4.68
N ALA A 417 -19.61 -8.50 -4.01
CA ALA A 417 -20.68 -7.60 -4.45
C ALA A 417 -20.43 -7.03 -5.86
N ASP A 418 -19.18 -6.76 -6.21
CA ASP A 418 -18.81 -6.26 -7.54
C ASP A 418 -19.01 -7.30 -8.62
N GLN A 419 -18.73 -8.58 -8.32
CA GLN A 419 -18.98 -9.67 -9.24
C GLN A 419 -20.47 -9.94 -9.48
N LEU A 420 -21.29 -9.78 -8.45
CA LEU A 420 -22.75 -9.84 -8.58
C LEU A 420 -23.28 -8.70 -9.46
N LYS A 421 -22.75 -7.48 -9.32
CA LYS A 421 -23.08 -6.34 -10.22
C LYS A 421 -22.71 -6.64 -11.67
N LEU A 422 -21.52 -7.20 -11.92
CA LEU A 422 -21.09 -7.61 -13.26
C LEU A 422 -22.08 -8.64 -13.85
N ARG A 423 -22.45 -9.68 -13.09
CA ARG A 423 -23.46 -10.66 -13.51
C ARG A 423 -24.80 -9.99 -13.83
N GLN A 424 -25.21 -8.99 -13.07
CA GLN A 424 -26.42 -8.21 -13.33
C GLN A 424 -26.34 -7.47 -14.68
N ILE A 425 -25.21 -6.83 -15.01
CA ILE A 425 -24.99 -6.16 -16.30
C ILE A 425 -25.08 -7.17 -17.46
N VAL A 426 -24.55 -8.37 -17.29
CA VAL A 426 -24.60 -9.44 -18.30
C VAL A 426 -26.00 -10.04 -18.47
N THR A 427 -26.87 -9.96 -17.47
CA THR A 427 -28.23 -10.56 -17.51
C THR A 427 -29.35 -9.57 -17.83
N LYS A 428 -29.14 -8.26 -17.63
CA LYS A 428 -30.13 -7.22 -18.03
C LYS A 428 -30.46 -7.32 -19.52
N LEU A 429 -31.75 -7.42 -19.85
CA LEU A 429 -32.25 -7.68 -21.21
C LEU A 429 -32.43 -6.42 -22.08
N ASP A 430 -32.31 -5.21 -21.52
CA ASP A 430 -32.43 -3.97 -22.30
C ASP A 430 -31.56 -2.84 -21.71
N PRO A 431 -30.61 -2.28 -22.47
CA PRO A 431 -30.03 -0.98 -22.18
C PRO A 431 -30.98 0.10 -22.71
N SER A 432 -32.18 0.23 -22.13
CA SER A 432 -33.14 1.27 -22.55
C SER A 432 -33.04 2.57 -21.74
N THR A 433 -32.02 2.74 -20.88
CA THR A 433 -31.94 3.92 -20.00
C THR A 433 -30.53 4.37 -19.60
N VAL A 434 -29.47 3.93 -20.26
CA VAL A 434 -28.13 4.50 -20.03
C VAL A 434 -27.72 5.26 -21.28
N GLU A 435 -27.73 6.59 -21.20
CA GLU A 435 -26.94 7.45 -22.08
C GLU A 435 -25.46 7.09 -21.85
N SER A 436 -24.97 6.02 -22.47
CA SER A 436 -23.55 5.71 -22.50
C SER A 436 -22.88 6.82 -23.31
N THR A 437 -22.34 7.81 -22.61
CA THR A 437 -21.72 8.98 -23.19
C THR A 437 -20.57 8.52 -24.09
N GLN A 438 -20.59 8.87 -25.37
CA GLN A 438 -19.37 8.82 -26.20
C GLN A 438 -18.38 9.79 -25.56
N VAL A 439 -17.50 9.29 -24.70
CA VAL A 439 -16.46 10.10 -24.08
C VAL A 439 -15.27 10.09 -25.02
N SER A 440 -15.23 11.06 -25.92
CA SER A 440 -14.00 11.43 -26.59
C SER A 440 -13.10 12.08 -25.53
N LEU A 441 -11.91 11.52 -25.26
CA LEU A 441 -10.87 12.27 -24.57
C LEU A 441 -10.52 13.46 -25.46
N GLY A 442 -11.04 14.64 -25.11
CA GLY A 442 -10.79 15.87 -25.86
C GLY A 442 -9.28 16.16 -25.91
N GLU A 443 -8.82 16.65 -27.06
CA GLU A 443 -7.41 16.99 -27.33
C GLU A 443 -6.79 17.93 -26.27
N ASP A 444 -7.61 18.64 -25.49
CA ASP A 444 -7.20 19.59 -24.44
C ASP A 444 -6.83 18.97 -23.08
N SER A 445 -6.97 17.65 -22.89
CA SER A 445 -6.58 16.95 -21.63
C SER A 445 -5.49 15.88 -21.81
N ALA A 446 -4.88 15.82 -22.99
CA ALA A 446 -3.92 14.79 -23.43
C ALA A 446 -2.53 14.84 -22.75
N SER A 447 -2.34 15.60 -21.68
CA SER A 447 -1.02 15.86 -21.10
C SER A 447 -0.62 14.99 -19.90
N GLN A 448 -1.41 13.99 -19.45
CA GLN A 448 -0.98 13.25 -18.24
C GLN A 448 -1.35 11.77 -18.05
N VAL A 449 -2.15 11.11 -18.90
CA VAL A 449 -2.52 9.69 -18.69
C VAL A 449 -2.07 8.82 -19.87
N SER A 450 -1.27 7.78 -19.61
CA SER A 450 -0.85 6.81 -20.62
C SER A 450 -1.97 5.80 -20.91
N VAL A 451 -2.32 5.62 -22.19
CA VAL A 451 -3.48 4.83 -22.64
C VAL A 451 -3.05 3.73 -23.60
N LEU A 452 -3.64 2.54 -23.45
CA LEU A 452 -3.57 1.43 -24.40
C LEU A 452 -4.90 1.36 -25.17
N GLN A 453 -4.83 1.28 -26.50
CA GLN A 453 -6.01 1.27 -27.37
C GLN A 453 -6.24 -0.10 -28.00
N GLU A 454 -7.45 -0.64 -27.86
CA GLU A 454 -7.91 -1.81 -28.62
C GLU A 454 -8.87 -1.37 -29.74
N ARG A 455 -8.73 -1.95 -30.92
CA ARG A 455 -9.53 -1.62 -32.09
C ARG A 455 -10.40 -2.80 -32.49
N LYS A 456 -11.69 -2.54 -32.67
CA LYS A 456 -12.68 -3.50 -33.14
C LYS A 456 -13.16 -3.08 -34.51
N GLU A 457 -12.57 -3.68 -35.54
CA GLU A 457 -12.89 -3.42 -36.93
C GLU A 457 -14.14 -4.22 -37.38
N TYR A 458 -14.94 -3.63 -38.25
CA TYR A 458 -16.04 -4.28 -38.95
C TYR A 458 -15.88 -4.10 -40.46
N GLY A 459 -16.48 -5.00 -41.25
CA GLY A 459 -16.29 -5.01 -42.70
C GLY A 459 -16.79 -3.72 -43.36
N PRO A 460 -16.11 -3.21 -44.40
CA PRO A 460 -16.52 -1.99 -45.10
C PRO A 460 -17.86 -2.14 -45.83
N TYR A 461 -18.32 -3.38 -46.05
CA TYR A 461 -19.58 -3.74 -46.71
C TYR A 461 -20.68 -4.18 -45.74
N LEU A 462 -20.51 -3.94 -44.44
CA LEU A 462 -21.57 -4.20 -43.45
C LEU A 462 -22.80 -3.33 -43.75
N ASP A 463 -23.99 -3.92 -43.70
CA ASP A 463 -25.25 -3.16 -43.84
C ASP A 463 -25.32 -2.09 -42.75
N PRO A 464 -25.50 -0.80 -43.09
CA PRO A 464 -25.69 0.26 -42.09
C PRO A 464 -26.79 -0.03 -41.06
N ALA A 465 -27.80 -0.85 -41.39
CA ALA A 465 -28.83 -1.29 -40.46
C ALA A 465 -28.32 -2.21 -39.33
N GLU A 466 -27.15 -2.85 -39.49
CA GLU A 466 -26.51 -3.70 -38.48
C GLU A 466 -25.63 -2.90 -37.49
N ILE A 467 -25.20 -1.69 -37.87
CA ILE A 467 -24.34 -0.82 -37.03
C ILE A 467 -24.97 -0.54 -35.65
N PRO A 468 -26.27 -0.18 -35.54
CA PRO A 468 -26.91 0.02 -34.23
C PRO A 468 -26.85 -1.22 -33.32
N ALA A 469 -26.93 -2.43 -33.88
CA ALA A 469 -26.81 -3.67 -33.12
C ALA A 469 -25.37 -3.88 -32.62
N LEU A 470 -24.36 -3.59 -33.44
CA LEU A 470 -22.95 -3.61 -33.04
C LEU A 470 -22.65 -2.56 -31.96
N THR A 471 -23.13 -1.32 -32.13
CA THR A 471 -22.95 -0.23 -31.17
C THR A 471 -23.56 -0.58 -29.82
N ARG A 472 -24.77 -1.17 -29.78
CA ARG A 472 -25.37 -1.66 -28.52
C ARG A 472 -24.50 -2.69 -27.81
N ARG A 473 -23.86 -3.59 -28.56
CA ARG A 473 -22.94 -4.59 -27.97
C ARG A 473 -21.65 -3.96 -27.44
N VAL A 474 -21.07 -3.00 -28.17
CA VAL A 474 -19.88 -2.27 -27.70
C VAL A 474 -20.22 -1.45 -26.46
N SER A 475 -21.39 -0.82 -26.42
CA SER A 475 -21.87 -0.07 -25.26
C SER A 475 -22.04 -0.97 -24.03
N ARG A 476 -22.59 -2.18 -24.22
CA ARG A 476 -22.71 -3.18 -23.14
C ARG A 476 -21.36 -3.70 -22.65
N LEU A 477 -20.42 -3.95 -23.56
CA LEU A 477 -19.06 -4.31 -23.21
C LEU A 477 -18.39 -3.16 -22.43
N ALA A 478 -18.58 -1.91 -22.85
CA ALA A 478 -18.06 -0.74 -22.15
C ALA A 478 -18.65 -0.62 -20.73
N GLU A 479 -19.96 -0.79 -20.55
CA GLU A 479 -20.59 -0.80 -19.23
C GLU A 479 -19.98 -1.87 -18.31
N LEU A 480 -19.79 -3.09 -18.85
CA LEU A 480 -19.17 -4.18 -18.10
C LEU A 480 -17.69 -3.90 -17.76
N LEU A 481 -16.95 -3.31 -18.71
CA LEU A 481 -15.54 -3.00 -18.52
C LEU A 481 -15.33 -1.79 -17.59
N SER A 482 -16.24 -0.83 -17.57
CA SER A 482 -16.26 0.32 -16.66
C SER A 482 -16.62 -0.05 -15.22
N ALA A 483 -17.38 -1.13 -15.03
CA ALA A 483 -17.82 -1.54 -13.70
C ALA A 483 -16.61 -1.99 -12.82
N PRO A 484 -16.67 -1.74 -11.49
CA PRO A 484 -15.65 -2.22 -10.56
C PRO A 484 -15.47 -3.73 -10.66
N LYS A 485 -14.21 -4.18 -10.67
CA LYS A 485 -13.83 -5.59 -10.74
C LYS A 485 -12.47 -5.76 -10.08
N ASN A 486 -12.25 -6.91 -9.45
CA ASN A 486 -10.97 -7.24 -8.84
C ASN A 486 -9.92 -7.64 -9.91
N ASP A 487 -8.65 -7.67 -9.51
CA ASP A 487 -7.53 -8.00 -10.41
C ASP A 487 -7.58 -9.43 -10.94
N GLY A 488 -8.39 -10.30 -10.32
CA GLY A 488 -8.62 -11.66 -10.79
C GLY A 488 -9.21 -11.73 -12.20
N PHE A 489 -9.82 -10.65 -12.73
CA PHE A 489 -10.29 -10.58 -14.12
C PHE A 489 -9.16 -10.33 -15.14
N LEU A 490 -7.97 -9.93 -14.68
CA LEU A 490 -6.78 -9.54 -15.46
C LEU A 490 -7.07 -8.49 -16.54
N ALA A 491 -8.10 -7.67 -16.39
CA ALA A 491 -8.45 -6.64 -17.36
C ALA A 491 -7.93 -5.27 -16.91
N LEU A 492 -7.37 -4.52 -17.86
CA LEU A 492 -6.99 -3.13 -17.62
C LEU A 492 -8.21 -2.27 -17.28
N GLN A 493 -7.97 -1.19 -16.54
CA GLN A 493 -9.00 -0.21 -16.22
C GLN A 493 -9.47 0.45 -17.52
N PHE A 494 -10.76 0.32 -17.82
CA PHE A 494 -11.36 0.90 -19.01
C PHE A 494 -11.66 2.39 -18.79
N LEU A 495 -11.35 3.22 -19.78
CA LEU A 495 -11.51 4.68 -19.75
C LEU A 495 -12.69 5.14 -20.60
N GLY A 496 -12.86 4.57 -21.79
CA GLY A 496 -13.89 5.00 -22.72
C GLY A 496 -13.82 4.29 -24.07
N TRP A 497 -14.75 4.63 -24.95
CA TRP A 497 -14.75 4.12 -26.32
C TRP A 497 -15.32 5.17 -27.30
N CYS A 498 -14.90 5.06 -28.55
CA CYS A 498 -15.45 5.86 -29.64
C CYS A 498 -15.76 5.00 -30.86
N HIS A 499 -16.68 5.47 -31.70
CA HIS A 499 -17.01 4.85 -32.99
C HIS A 499 -16.47 5.72 -34.11
N SER A 500 -15.68 5.14 -35.01
CA SER A 500 -15.18 5.80 -36.21
C SER A 500 -15.81 5.16 -37.44
N PRO A 501 -16.95 5.69 -37.94
CA PRO A 501 -17.65 5.12 -39.09
C PRO A 501 -16.82 5.06 -40.37
N ILE A 502 -15.95 6.05 -40.57
CA ILE A 502 -15.08 6.19 -41.76
C ILE A 502 -14.01 5.08 -41.79
N GLU A 503 -13.42 4.78 -40.64
CA GLU A 503 -12.40 3.75 -40.47
C GLU A 503 -13.02 2.36 -40.21
N HIS A 504 -14.35 2.25 -40.26
CA HIS A 504 -15.11 1.04 -39.96
C HIS A 504 -14.68 0.34 -38.65
N GLN A 505 -14.45 1.11 -37.58
CA GLN A 505 -13.94 0.56 -36.32
C GLN A 505 -14.53 1.23 -35.07
N TYR A 506 -14.49 0.50 -33.96
CA TYR A 506 -14.64 1.04 -32.62
C TYR A 506 -13.28 1.02 -31.92
N VAL A 507 -12.95 2.08 -31.18
CA VAL A 507 -11.71 2.15 -30.39
C VAL A 507 -12.08 2.13 -28.91
N LEU A 508 -11.43 1.26 -28.14
CA LEU A 508 -11.59 1.12 -26.69
C LEU A 508 -10.28 1.56 -26.02
N ASP A 509 -10.40 2.49 -25.08
CA ASP A 509 -9.26 3.07 -24.36
C ASP A 509 -9.13 2.46 -22.97
N PHE A 510 -7.93 1.98 -22.64
CA PHE A 510 -7.58 1.39 -21.35
C PHE A 510 -6.44 2.15 -20.69
N LYS A 511 -6.54 2.38 -19.38
CA LYS A 511 -5.50 3.03 -18.59
C LYS A 511 -4.32 2.09 -18.37
N ILE A 512 -3.11 2.59 -18.60
CA ILE A 512 -1.89 1.91 -18.21
C ILE A 512 -1.67 2.12 -16.70
N PRO A 513 -1.41 1.07 -15.89
CA PRO A 513 -1.18 1.23 -14.46
C PRO A 513 -0.02 2.18 -14.17
N SER A 514 -0.18 3.05 -13.16
CA SER A 514 0.78 4.11 -12.83
C SER A 514 2.18 3.58 -12.52
N LYS A 515 2.29 2.35 -12.01
CA LYS A 515 3.56 1.64 -11.78
C LYS A 515 4.40 1.44 -13.07
N TYR A 516 3.83 1.61 -14.26
CA TYR A 516 4.52 1.45 -15.55
C TYR A 516 4.58 2.75 -16.38
N GLU A 517 4.07 3.88 -15.87
CA GLU A 517 4.05 5.15 -16.60
C GLU A 517 5.47 5.68 -16.92
N GLY A 518 6.45 5.42 -16.04
CA GLY A 518 7.85 5.83 -16.22
C GLY A 518 8.53 5.28 -17.48
N ASN A 519 8.06 4.14 -18.02
CA ASN A 519 8.57 3.53 -19.25
C ASN A 519 7.65 3.77 -20.47
N ARG A 520 6.87 4.87 -20.47
CA ARG A 520 5.88 5.23 -21.52
C ARG A 520 4.84 4.14 -21.80
N GLY A 521 4.60 3.23 -20.85
CA GLY A 521 3.63 2.15 -21.03
C GLY A 521 4.01 1.13 -22.10
N VAL A 522 5.30 0.90 -22.34
CA VAL A 522 5.75 -0.19 -23.22
C VAL A 522 5.24 -1.52 -22.67
N TYR A 523 4.40 -2.19 -23.45
CA TYR A 523 3.90 -3.53 -23.18
C TYR A 523 4.45 -4.52 -24.19
N ILE A 524 4.47 -5.80 -23.81
CA ILE A 524 4.89 -6.90 -24.67
C ILE A 524 3.89 -8.05 -24.54
N SER A 525 3.48 -8.62 -25.68
CA SER A 525 2.60 -9.80 -25.68
C SER A 525 3.37 -11.09 -25.41
N LEU A 526 2.70 -12.10 -24.87
CA LEU A 526 3.25 -13.45 -24.70
C LEU A 526 3.76 -14.00 -26.03
N GLN A 527 3.06 -13.74 -27.13
CA GLN A 527 3.53 -14.15 -28.47
C GLN A 527 4.90 -13.54 -28.80
N SER A 528 5.08 -12.26 -28.52
CA SER A 528 6.32 -11.54 -28.79
C SER A 528 7.46 -12.04 -27.92
N LEU A 529 7.18 -12.37 -26.65
CA LEU A 529 8.13 -12.99 -25.73
C LEU A 529 8.59 -14.37 -26.21
N ILE A 530 7.66 -15.20 -26.68
CA ILE A 530 7.97 -16.56 -27.19
C ILE A 530 8.78 -16.48 -28.49
N LYS A 531 8.42 -15.59 -29.42
CA LYS A 531 9.10 -15.45 -30.72
C LYS A 531 10.49 -14.82 -30.61
N ASN A 532 10.72 -13.92 -29.66
CA ASN A 532 11.97 -13.16 -29.55
C ASN A 532 12.97 -13.83 -28.57
N SER A 533 13.58 -14.93 -28.99
CA SER A 533 14.54 -15.72 -28.18
C SER A 533 15.86 -15.01 -27.83
N ARG A 534 16.07 -13.75 -28.25
CA ARG A 534 17.28 -12.95 -28.01
C ARG A 534 17.23 -12.08 -26.74
N ARG A 535 16.06 -11.95 -26.09
CA ARG A 535 15.95 -11.26 -24.79
C ARG A 535 15.99 -12.29 -23.65
N PRO A 536 16.62 -12.00 -22.49
CA PRO A 536 16.61 -12.88 -21.31
C PRO A 536 15.25 -12.91 -20.58
N ALA A 537 14.14 -12.65 -21.29
CA ALA A 537 12.80 -12.47 -20.73
C ALA A 537 11.97 -13.77 -20.78
N ARG A 538 12.58 -14.93 -20.53
CA ARG A 538 11.83 -16.16 -20.31
C ARG A 538 11.49 -16.26 -18.82
N PRO A 539 10.21 -16.41 -18.44
CA PRO A 539 9.84 -16.64 -17.06
C PRO A 539 10.46 -17.94 -16.55
N SER A 540 10.76 -17.96 -15.25
CA SER A 540 11.05 -19.20 -14.52
C SER A 540 9.87 -20.17 -14.60
N LEU A 541 10.09 -21.42 -14.19
CA LEU A 541 9.01 -22.40 -14.17
C LEU A 541 7.89 -21.97 -13.23
N ASN A 542 8.22 -21.45 -12.05
CA ASN A 542 7.24 -20.99 -11.06
C ASN A 542 6.43 -19.82 -11.60
N GLU A 543 7.08 -18.79 -12.17
CA GLU A 543 6.39 -17.68 -12.84
C GLU A 543 5.49 -18.18 -13.99
N SER A 544 5.90 -19.21 -14.73
CA SER A 544 5.06 -19.80 -15.79
C SER A 544 3.83 -20.52 -15.24
N PHE A 545 3.94 -21.15 -14.07
CA PHE A 545 2.80 -21.73 -13.36
C PHE A 545 1.88 -20.63 -12.79
N ASP A 546 2.44 -19.56 -12.24
CA ASP A 546 1.69 -18.42 -11.71
C ASP A 546 0.86 -17.77 -12.83
N ILE A 547 1.49 -17.45 -13.96
CA ILE A 547 0.79 -16.90 -15.14
C ILE A 547 -0.32 -17.84 -15.59
N ALA A 548 -0.04 -19.15 -15.68
CA ALA A 548 -1.03 -20.15 -16.08
C ALA A 548 -2.23 -20.20 -15.14
N PHE A 549 -1.97 -20.18 -13.83
CA PHE A 549 -2.98 -20.19 -12.78
C PHE A 549 -3.83 -18.92 -12.81
N LEU A 550 -3.19 -17.74 -12.94
CA LEU A 550 -3.87 -16.45 -13.06
C LEU A 550 -4.77 -16.40 -14.29
N LEU A 551 -4.30 -16.85 -15.47
CA LEU A 551 -5.11 -16.91 -16.69
C LEU A 551 -6.31 -17.86 -16.53
N ALA A 552 -6.14 -19.01 -15.87
CA ALA A 552 -7.22 -19.94 -15.60
C ALA A 552 -8.27 -19.35 -14.64
N LYS A 553 -7.84 -18.66 -13.57
CA LYS A 553 -8.72 -17.93 -12.66
C LYS A 553 -9.47 -16.79 -13.35
N ALA A 554 -8.80 -16.04 -14.22
CA ALA A 554 -9.45 -14.98 -15.00
C ALA A 554 -10.55 -15.55 -15.88
N LEU A 555 -10.28 -16.65 -16.57
CA LEU A 555 -11.29 -17.31 -17.39
C LEU A 555 -12.48 -17.78 -16.55
N GLN A 556 -12.23 -18.40 -15.40
CA GLN A 556 -13.27 -18.81 -14.45
C GLN A 556 -14.14 -17.62 -14.05
N LYS A 557 -13.54 -16.46 -13.71
CA LYS A 557 -14.28 -15.26 -13.32
C LYS A 557 -15.15 -14.72 -14.45
N TRP A 558 -14.61 -14.56 -15.67
CA TRP A 558 -15.40 -14.16 -16.85
C TRP A 558 -16.57 -15.11 -17.12
N HIS A 559 -16.34 -16.42 -17.02
CA HIS A 559 -17.37 -17.44 -17.23
C HIS A 559 -18.45 -17.47 -16.15
N SER A 560 -18.08 -17.16 -14.89
CA SER A 560 -19.01 -17.11 -13.76
C SER A 560 -20.02 -15.96 -13.89
N ILE A 561 -19.61 -14.83 -14.49
CA ILE A 561 -20.52 -13.72 -14.81
C ILE A 561 -21.32 -13.97 -16.10
N GLY A 562 -21.07 -15.08 -16.81
CA GLY A 562 -21.70 -15.47 -18.07
C GLY A 562 -21.18 -14.73 -19.29
N TRP A 563 -19.92 -14.28 -19.23
CA TRP A 563 -19.25 -13.60 -20.33
C TRP A 563 -18.27 -14.55 -21.01
N VAL A 564 -18.33 -14.64 -22.34
CA VAL A 564 -17.34 -15.39 -23.15
C VAL A 564 -16.36 -14.41 -23.78
N HIS A 565 -15.07 -14.74 -23.74
CA HIS A 565 -13.99 -13.84 -24.17
C HIS A 565 -13.77 -13.89 -25.69
N GLN A 566 -13.83 -15.08 -26.28
CA GLN A 566 -13.69 -15.37 -27.72
C GLN A 566 -12.33 -15.10 -28.38
N SER A 567 -11.48 -14.24 -27.80
CA SER A 567 -10.16 -13.90 -28.34
C SER A 567 -8.98 -14.30 -27.43
N ILE A 568 -9.13 -15.34 -26.60
CA ILE A 568 -8.01 -15.82 -25.75
C ILE A 568 -6.89 -16.37 -26.64
N SER A 569 -5.72 -15.74 -26.61
CA SER A 569 -4.58 -16.11 -27.46
C SER A 569 -3.28 -15.48 -26.93
N SER A 570 -2.10 -15.98 -27.31
CA SER A 570 -0.84 -15.41 -26.82
C SER A 570 -0.55 -13.96 -27.28
N PRO A 571 -1.10 -13.44 -28.40
CA PRO A 571 -1.08 -12.00 -28.70
C PRO A 571 -1.85 -11.14 -27.70
N ASN A 572 -2.90 -11.69 -27.09
CA ASN A 572 -3.82 -10.98 -26.20
C ASN A 572 -3.49 -11.16 -24.71
N VAL A 573 -2.44 -11.92 -24.39
CA VAL A 573 -1.84 -11.92 -23.04
C VAL A 573 -0.67 -10.93 -23.06
N ILE A 574 -0.78 -9.84 -22.31
CA ILE A 574 0.18 -8.74 -22.31
C ILE A 574 0.85 -8.58 -20.94
N PHE A 575 2.09 -8.12 -20.96
CA PHE A 575 2.89 -7.79 -19.79
C PHE A 575 3.49 -6.40 -19.95
N PHE A 576 3.71 -5.71 -18.85
CA PHE A 576 4.43 -4.43 -18.83
C PHE A 576 5.86 -4.61 -18.34
N GLU A 577 6.73 -3.65 -18.68
CA GLU A 577 8.10 -3.59 -18.20
C GLU A 577 8.23 -2.57 -17.07
N TYR A 578 8.94 -2.94 -16.00
CA TYR A 578 9.39 -2.00 -14.97
C TYR A 578 10.42 -1.00 -15.51
N GLU A 579 10.67 0.08 -14.78
CA GLU A 579 11.83 0.95 -15.03
C GLU A 579 13.12 0.11 -15.03
N GLY A 580 13.86 0.11 -16.14
CA GLY A 580 15.02 -0.76 -16.36
C GLY A 580 14.79 -1.94 -17.31
N GLY A 581 13.58 -2.10 -17.87
CA GLY A 581 13.30 -3.06 -18.96
C GLY A 581 13.10 -4.50 -18.53
N LYS A 582 12.88 -4.75 -17.22
CA LYS A 582 12.50 -6.07 -16.69
C LYS A 582 10.99 -6.26 -16.85
N VAL A 583 10.59 -7.37 -17.47
CA VAL A 583 9.17 -7.74 -17.63
C VAL A 583 8.57 -8.13 -16.28
N ASP A 584 7.38 -7.64 -15.99
CA ASP A 584 6.61 -8.01 -14.81
C ASP A 584 5.73 -9.24 -15.07
N PHE A 585 6.26 -10.43 -14.79
CA PHE A 585 5.50 -11.68 -14.94
C PHE A 585 4.45 -11.90 -13.85
N ALA A 586 4.52 -11.16 -12.74
CA ALA A 586 3.57 -11.30 -11.64
C ALA A 586 2.21 -10.63 -11.97
N SER A 587 2.18 -9.69 -12.93
CA SER A 587 0.98 -8.96 -13.34
C SER A 587 0.68 -9.15 -14.85
N PRO A 588 0.23 -10.34 -15.29
CA PRO A 588 -0.30 -10.51 -16.64
C PRO A 588 -1.61 -9.76 -16.82
N PHE A 589 -1.87 -9.26 -18.01
CA PHE A 589 -3.19 -8.72 -18.40
C PHE A 589 -3.74 -9.48 -19.61
N LEU A 590 -5.05 -9.63 -19.64
CA LEU A 590 -5.81 -10.20 -20.74
C LEU A 590 -6.49 -9.05 -21.49
N GLY A 591 -6.09 -8.85 -22.75
CA GLY A 591 -6.74 -7.95 -23.69
C GLY A 591 -7.52 -8.71 -24.76
N GLY A 592 -7.93 -8.02 -25.83
CA GLY A 592 -8.64 -8.62 -26.96
C GLY A 592 -10.14 -8.78 -26.72
N PHE A 593 -10.79 -7.77 -26.14
CA PHE A 593 -12.23 -7.78 -25.84
C PHE A 593 -13.13 -7.53 -27.06
N GLU A 594 -12.54 -7.33 -28.25
CA GLU A 594 -13.21 -7.11 -29.54
C GLU A 594 -14.43 -8.02 -29.78
N PHE A 595 -14.32 -9.31 -29.50
CA PHE A 595 -15.36 -10.32 -29.74
C PHE A 595 -16.06 -10.78 -28.46
N ALA A 596 -15.65 -10.26 -27.31
CA ALA A 596 -16.19 -10.65 -26.02
C ALA A 596 -17.67 -10.25 -25.91
N ARG A 597 -18.49 -11.14 -25.34
CA ARG A 597 -19.95 -10.96 -25.29
C ARG A 597 -20.60 -11.79 -24.20
N PRO A 598 -21.87 -11.53 -23.84
CA PRO A 598 -22.68 -12.49 -23.10
C PRO A 598 -22.71 -13.84 -23.82
N ASP A 599 -22.67 -14.93 -23.06
CA ASP A 599 -22.73 -16.29 -23.62
C ASP A 599 -24.03 -16.54 -24.39
N SER A 600 -25.14 -15.97 -23.90
CA SER A 600 -26.49 -16.03 -24.49
C SER A 600 -26.61 -15.37 -25.87
N ASP A 601 -25.76 -14.40 -26.18
CA ASP A 601 -25.85 -13.63 -27.43
C ASP A 601 -25.29 -14.46 -28.61
N PRO A 602 -25.81 -14.30 -29.85
CA PRO A 602 -25.23 -14.99 -31.00
C PRO A 602 -23.81 -14.50 -31.31
N SER A 603 -22.97 -15.40 -31.84
CA SER A 603 -21.70 -15.00 -32.48
C SER A 603 -22.02 -14.19 -33.74
N MET A 604 -21.45 -12.99 -33.86
CA MET A 604 -21.58 -12.14 -35.05
C MET A 604 -20.21 -11.86 -35.66
N GLY A 605 -20.18 -11.68 -36.98
CA GLY A 605 -18.97 -11.42 -37.77
C GLY A 605 -18.57 -12.59 -38.68
N HIS A 606 -18.14 -12.27 -39.90
CA HIS A 606 -17.48 -13.23 -40.78
C HIS A 606 -16.09 -13.52 -40.20
N ALA A 607 -15.86 -14.73 -39.70
CA ALA A 607 -14.50 -15.10 -39.31
C ALA A 607 -13.66 -15.16 -40.58
N ALA A 608 -12.79 -14.16 -40.76
CA ALA A 608 -11.65 -14.29 -41.63
C ALA A 608 -10.91 -15.57 -41.21
N ASP A 609 -10.65 -16.45 -42.17
CA ASP A 609 -9.82 -17.64 -41.97
C ASP A 609 -8.35 -17.20 -41.88
N ASP A 610 -8.03 -16.46 -40.81
CA ASP A 610 -6.65 -16.22 -40.44
C ASP A 610 -6.09 -17.51 -39.83
N LEU A 611 -5.24 -18.18 -40.60
CA LEU A 611 -4.52 -19.39 -40.21
C LEU A 611 -3.75 -19.20 -38.89
N THR A 612 -3.31 -17.98 -38.59
CA THR A 612 -2.56 -17.62 -37.37
C THR A 612 -3.43 -17.72 -36.12
N PHE A 613 -4.71 -17.33 -36.20
CA PHE A 613 -5.65 -17.42 -35.07
C PHE A 613 -6.43 -18.73 -35.03
N ASN A 614 -6.49 -19.46 -36.15
CA ASN A 614 -7.19 -20.75 -36.23
C ASN A 614 -6.60 -21.80 -35.26
N VAL A 615 -5.33 -21.70 -34.86
CA VAL A 615 -4.75 -22.63 -33.85
C VAL A 615 -5.42 -22.51 -32.48
N TYR A 616 -5.90 -21.31 -32.10
CA TYR A 616 -6.61 -21.08 -30.85
C TYR A 616 -8.11 -21.38 -30.94
N ARG A 617 -8.68 -21.50 -32.15
CA ARG A 617 -10.11 -21.77 -32.35
C ARG A 617 -10.41 -23.26 -32.22
N HIS A 618 -11.41 -23.60 -31.40
CA HIS A 618 -11.85 -25.00 -31.27
C HIS A 618 -12.30 -25.59 -32.62
N PRO A 619 -12.08 -26.88 -32.91
CA PRO A 619 -12.41 -27.46 -34.23
C PRO A 619 -13.86 -27.31 -34.68
N ASN A 620 -14.83 -27.32 -33.74
CA ASN A 620 -16.26 -27.08 -34.05
C ASN A 620 -16.57 -25.65 -34.55
N ARG A 621 -15.59 -24.74 -34.48
CA ARG A 621 -15.67 -23.33 -34.89
C ARG A 621 -14.89 -23.05 -36.17
N GLN A 622 -14.29 -24.07 -36.79
CA GLN A 622 -13.54 -23.96 -38.03
C GLN A 622 -14.30 -24.59 -39.21
N GLY A 623 -14.03 -24.17 -40.44
CA GLY A 623 -14.68 -24.68 -41.66
C GLY A 623 -16.05 -24.06 -41.95
N ASP A 624 -16.83 -24.66 -42.85
CA ASP A 624 -18.05 -24.06 -43.42
C ASP A 624 -19.30 -24.19 -42.53
N ALA A 625 -19.33 -25.12 -41.58
CA ALA A 625 -20.46 -25.39 -40.68
C ALA A 625 -20.16 -24.98 -39.22
N ARG A 626 -19.77 -23.71 -39.01
CA ARG A 626 -19.33 -23.20 -37.70
C ARG A 626 -20.48 -23.14 -36.70
N LYS A 627 -20.37 -23.83 -35.56
CA LYS A 627 -21.32 -23.70 -34.43
C LYS A 627 -21.12 -22.37 -33.69
N GLY A 628 -22.08 -21.85 -32.93
CA GLY A 628 -21.86 -20.63 -32.12
C GLY A 628 -20.73 -20.77 -31.08
N HIS A 629 -20.11 -19.65 -30.67
CA HIS A 629 -19.12 -19.65 -29.58
C HIS A 629 -19.79 -19.87 -28.22
N ARG A 630 -19.12 -20.60 -27.31
CA ARG A 630 -19.56 -21.00 -25.96
C ARG A 630 -18.36 -21.09 -25.04
N LYS A 631 -18.57 -21.21 -23.73
CA LYS A 631 -17.50 -21.28 -22.71
C LYS A 631 -16.40 -22.32 -23.02
N ILE A 632 -16.75 -23.52 -23.49
CA ILE A 632 -15.74 -24.53 -23.89
C ILE A 632 -14.78 -24.10 -24.98
N HIS A 633 -15.19 -23.19 -25.85
CA HIS A 633 -14.32 -22.71 -26.90
C HIS A 633 -13.25 -21.80 -26.32
N ASP A 634 -13.56 -20.99 -25.30
CA ASP A 634 -12.54 -20.24 -24.55
C ASP A 634 -11.62 -21.17 -23.76
N ILE A 635 -12.15 -22.23 -23.15
CA ILE A 635 -11.35 -23.23 -22.43
C ILE A 635 -10.33 -23.91 -23.36
N TYR A 636 -10.76 -24.25 -24.59
CA TYR A 636 -9.84 -24.78 -25.60
C TYR A 636 -8.75 -23.76 -25.95
N SER A 637 -9.12 -22.50 -26.20
CA SER A 637 -8.18 -21.43 -26.50
C SER A 637 -7.16 -21.21 -25.37
N LEU A 638 -7.61 -21.25 -24.11
CA LEU A 638 -6.74 -21.24 -22.94
C LEU A 638 -5.76 -22.43 -22.96
N GLY A 639 -6.23 -23.65 -23.25
CA GLY A 639 -5.36 -24.83 -23.37
C GLY A 639 -4.23 -24.66 -24.38
N VAL A 640 -4.49 -23.95 -25.49
CA VAL A 640 -3.46 -23.62 -26.48
C VAL A 640 -2.45 -22.63 -25.92
N VAL A 641 -2.90 -21.58 -25.23
CA VAL A 641 -2.02 -20.59 -24.58
C VAL A 641 -1.15 -21.24 -23.49
N LEU A 642 -1.74 -22.11 -22.66
CA LEU A 642 -1.01 -22.86 -21.63
C LEU A 642 0.03 -23.80 -22.26
N LEU A 643 -0.27 -24.44 -23.39
CA LEU A 643 0.70 -25.25 -24.11
C LEU A 643 1.89 -24.40 -24.61
N GLU A 644 1.62 -23.22 -25.16
CA GLU A 644 2.65 -22.28 -25.61
C GLU A 644 3.54 -21.81 -24.46
N LEU A 645 2.93 -21.49 -23.31
CA LEU A 645 3.62 -21.06 -22.09
C LEU A 645 4.50 -22.18 -21.52
N GLY A 646 3.95 -23.39 -21.37
CA GLY A 646 4.67 -24.55 -20.80
C GLY A 646 5.80 -25.07 -21.69
N LEU A 647 5.68 -24.97 -23.01
CA LEU A 647 6.73 -25.37 -23.96
C LEU A 647 7.64 -24.23 -24.39
N TRP A 648 7.27 -22.98 -24.07
CA TRP A 648 7.89 -21.76 -24.56
C TRP A 648 8.12 -21.78 -26.09
N GLN A 649 7.09 -22.21 -26.82
CA GLN A 649 7.10 -22.38 -28.27
C GLN A 649 5.73 -22.00 -28.86
N SER A 650 5.70 -21.34 -30.02
CA SER A 650 4.43 -21.01 -30.66
C SER A 650 3.68 -22.26 -31.11
N SER A 651 2.37 -22.29 -30.85
CA SER A 651 1.45 -23.33 -31.31
C SER A 651 1.38 -23.40 -32.82
N PHE A 652 1.58 -22.27 -33.51
CA PHE A 652 1.71 -22.26 -34.96
C PHE A 652 2.90 -23.11 -35.42
N ASP A 653 4.07 -22.97 -34.79
CA ASP A 653 5.27 -23.75 -35.15
C ASP A 653 5.11 -25.24 -34.80
N ILE A 654 4.43 -25.55 -33.70
CA ILE A 654 4.09 -26.93 -33.30
C ILE A 654 3.27 -27.61 -34.41
N VAL A 655 2.29 -26.90 -34.97
CA VAL A 655 1.33 -27.44 -35.94
C VAL A 655 1.90 -27.45 -37.38
N THR A 656 2.69 -26.44 -37.75
CA THR A 656 3.14 -26.21 -39.14
C THR A 656 4.48 -26.81 -39.53
N SER A 657 5.21 -27.45 -38.59
CA SER A 657 6.60 -27.92 -38.75
C SER A 657 6.95 -28.77 -40.01
N ARG A 658 5.98 -29.16 -40.86
CA ARG A 658 6.21 -29.93 -42.09
C ARG A 658 5.30 -29.65 -43.32
N MET A 659 4.34 -28.70 -43.30
CA MET A 659 3.41 -28.49 -44.44
C MET A 659 3.00 -27.01 -44.64
N LYS A 660 2.95 -26.55 -45.90
CA LYS A 660 2.50 -25.19 -46.31
C LYS A 660 1.04 -25.10 -46.77
N SER A 661 0.26 -26.19 -46.70
CA SER A 661 -1.16 -26.23 -47.09
C SER A 661 -2.10 -26.06 -45.89
N SER A 662 -3.34 -25.63 -46.13
CA SER A 662 -4.40 -25.53 -45.12
C SER A 662 -4.53 -26.86 -44.34
N ILE A 663 -4.32 -26.79 -43.02
CA ILE A 663 -4.33 -27.97 -42.13
C ILE A 663 -5.75 -28.14 -41.59
N PRO A 664 -6.39 -29.32 -41.73
CA PRO A 664 -7.72 -29.54 -41.18
C PRO A 664 -7.77 -29.32 -39.67
N ALA A 665 -8.86 -28.73 -39.18
CA ALA A 665 -9.05 -28.36 -37.77
C ALA A 665 -8.80 -29.52 -36.78
N LEU A 666 -9.23 -30.73 -37.13
CA LEU A 666 -9.03 -31.92 -36.30
C LEU A 666 -7.54 -32.31 -36.19
N VAL A 667 -6.78 -32.13 -37.27
CA VAL A 667 -5.34 -32.41 -37.30
C VAL A 667 -4.58 -31.38 -36.46
N ILE A 668 -5.00 -30.12 -36.47
CA ILE A 668 -4.45 -29.07 -35.58
C ILE A 668 -4.60 -29.51 -34.13
N LYS A 669 -5.83 -29.85 -33.70
CA LYS A 669 -6.11 -30.33 -32.34
C LYS A 669 -5.27 -31.55 -31.97
N GLN A 670 -5.18 -32.55 -32.85
CA GLN A 670 -4.38 -33.76 -32.60
C GLN A 670 -2.90 -33.45 -32.39
N LYS A 671 -2.30 -32.58 -33.23
CA LYS A 671 -0.89 -32.20 -33.08
C LYS A 671 -0.61 -31.49 -31.75
N LEU A 672 -1.50 -30.59 -31.35
CA LEU A 672 -1.39 -29.89 -30.06
C LEU A 672 -1.52 -30.87 -28.88
N GLN A 673 -2.45 -31.83 -28.96
CA GLN A 673 -2.62 -32.87 -27.93
C GLN A 673 -1.39 -33.79 -27.83
N VAL A 674 -0.82 -34.23 -28.96
CA VAL A 674 0.41 -35.05 -28.98
C VAL A 674 1.57 -34.26 -28.37
N ALA A 675 1.75 -33.00 -28.75
CA ALA A 675 2.80 -32.15 -28.18
C ALA A 675 2.62 -31.97 -26.66
N ALA A 676 1.40 -31.75 -26.19
CA ALA A 676 1.09 -31.68 -24.76
C ALA A 676 1.45 -32.98 -24.04
N ALA A 677 1.05 -34.13 -24.59
CA ALA A 677 1.24 -35.44 -23.97
C ALA A 677 2.71 -35.86 -23.87
N GLU A 678 3.48 -35.65 -24.94
CA GLU A 678 4.87 -36.13 -25.04
C GLU A 678 5.88 -35.18 -24.38
N ARG A 679 5.61 -33.86 -24.38
CA ARG A 679 6.62 -32.86 -24.03
C ARG A 679 6.37 -32.21 -22.67
N LEU A 680 5.14 -31.80 -22.35
CA LEU A 680 4.87 -31.10 -21.09
C LEU A 680 5.29 -31.87 -19.82
N PRO A 681 5.24 -33.21 -19.73
CA PRO A 681 5.73 -33.91 -18.54
C PRO A 681 7.19 -33.60 -18.19
N HIS A 682 8.01 -33.33 -19.21
CA HIS A 682 9.43 -33.00 -19.06
C HIS A 682 9.68 -31.51 -18.82
N TYR A 683 8.89 -30.62 -19.42
CA TYR A 683 9.11 -29.17 -19.36
C TYR A 683 8.32 -28.46 -18.24
N ALA A 684 7.13 -28.96 -17.91
CA ALA A 684 6.22 -28.32 -16.96
C ALA A 684 5.62 -29.31 -15.93
N GLY A 685 5.99 -30.58 -15.98
CA GLY A 685 5.51 -31.59 -15.03
C GLY A 685 4.10 -32.14 -15.32
N ARG A 686 3.71 -33.13 -14.51
CA ARG A 686 2.50 -33.94 -14.77
C ARG A 686 1.19 -33.20 -14.45
N SER A 687 1.20 -32.33 -13.43
CA SER A 687 0.04 -31.53 -13.03
C SER A 687 -0.33 -30.51 -14.11
N TYR A 688 0.65 -29.77 -14.62
CA TYR A 688 0.49 -28.84 -15.74
C TYR A 688 -0.01 -29.54 -16.99
N LYS A 689 0.62 -30.67 -17.35
CA LYS A 689 0.21 -31.50 -18.48
C LYS A 689 -1.26 -31.93 -18.39
N ALA A 690 -1.70 -32.39 -17.21
CA ALA A 690 -3.09 -32.79 -17.01
C ALA A 690 -4.09 -31.62 -17.20
N ALA A 691 -3.74 -30.42 -16.73
CA ALA A 691 -4.55 -29.22 -16.94
C ALA A 691 -4.66 -28.85 -18.42
N VAL A 692 -3.54 -28.85 -19.15
CA VAL A 692 -3.51 -28.56 -20.59
C VAL A 692 -4.32 -29.59 -21.39
N GLU A 693 -4.16 -30.88 -21.08
CA GLU A 693 -4.94 -31.94 -21.74
C GLU A 693 -6.43 -31.82 -21.46
N ALA A 694 -6.82 -31.46 -20.23
CA ALA A 694 -8.22 -31.22 -19.88
C ALA A 694 -8.82 -30.09 -20.72
N CYS A 695 -8.08 -28.98 -20.92
CA CYS A 695 -8.51 -27.86 -21.76
C CYS A 695 -8.58 -28.19 -23.26
N LEU A 696 -7.56 -28.88 -23.80
CA LEU A 696 -7.49 -29.22 -25.22
C LEU A 696 -8.44 -30.36 -25.60
N SER A 697 -8.80 -31.22 -24.64
CA SER A 697 -9.82 -32.24 -24.82
C SER A 697 -11.22 -31.65 -24.56
N SER A 698 -12.25 -32.30 -25.11
CA SER A 698 -13.63 -31.93 -24.80
C SER A 698 -14.13 -32.67 -23.55
N SER A 699 -13.22 -33.12 -22.68
CA SER A 699 -13.51 -34.02 -21.55
C SER A 699 -14.15 -33.34 -20.34
N LEU A 700 -14.07 -32.00 -20.28
CA LEU A 700 -14.69 -31.18 -19.23
C LEU A 700 -16.21 -31.07 -19.35
N HIS A 701 -16.76 -31.40 -20.52
CA HIS A 701 -18.19 -31.42 -20.76
C HIS A 701 -18.78 -32.80 -20.45
N THR A 702 -19.56 -32.88 -19.39
CA THR A 702 -20.60 -33.90 -19.27
C THR A 702 -21.65 -33.61 -20.35
N GLY A 703 -22.21 -34.62 -21.02
CA GLY A 703 -23.07 -34.41 -22.19
C GLY A 703 -24.35 -33.58 -21.96
N TRP A 704 -24.66 -33.23 -20.71
CA TRP A 704 -25.77 -32.40 -20.27
C TRP A 704 -25.29 -31.52 -19.10
N ASP A 705 -25.53 -30.21 -19.17
CA ASP A 705 -25.24 -29.23 -18.12
C ASP A 705 -26.50 -28.39 -17.86
N ASP A 706 -26.58 -27.71 -16.72
CA ASP A 706 -27.69 -26.79 -16.43
C ASP A 706 -27.60 -25.51 -17.29
N GLU A 707 -28.65 -24.67 -17.28
CA GLU A 707 -28.68 -23.43 -18.07
C GLU A 707 -27.56 -22.44 -17.72
N ASN A 708 -26.96 -22.57 -16.53
CA ASN A 708 -25.87 -21.72 -16.06
C ASN A 708 -24.47 -22.31 -16.36
N GLU A 709 -24.41 -23.51 -16.93
CA GLU A 709 -23.22 -24.33 -17.13
C GLU A 709 -22.41 -24.55 -15.84
N SER A 710 -23.11 -24.83 -14.73
CA SER A 710 -22.48 -24.97 -13.41
C SER A 710 -21.59 -26.21 -13.31
N GLN A 711 -21.93 -27.32 -13.99
CA GLN A 711 -21.11 -28.53 -13.96
C GLN A 711 -19.79 -28.33 -14.72
N LEU A 712 -19.83 -27.62 -15.85
CA LEU A 712 -18.63 -27.21 -16.56
C LEU A 712 -17.72 -26.37 -15.67
N ALA A 713 -18.29 -25.39 -14.96
CA ALA A 713 -17.52 -24.53 -14.05
C ALA A 713 -16.83 -25.35 -12.96
N VAL A 714 -17.55 -26.26 -12.30
CA VAL A 714 -16.99 -27.17 -11.28
C VAL A 714 -15.91 -28.08 -11.86
N SER A 715 -16.14 -28.65 -13.05
CA SER A 715 -15.15 -29.51 -13.71
C SER A 715 -13.89 -28.75 -14.12
N PHE A 716 -14.04 -27.50 -14.60
CA PHE A 716 -12.92 -26.65 -14.99
C PHE A 716 -12.05 -26.31 -13.78
N VAL A 717 -12.64 -25.92 -12.64
CA VAL A 717 -11.89 -25.68 -11.39
C VAL A 717 -11.09 -26.91 -11.00
N LYS A 718 -11.76 -28.06 -10.88
CA LYS A 718 -11.15 -29.31 -10.39
C LYS A 718 -10.05 -29.84 -11.31
N MET A 719 -10.24 -29.74 -12.62
CA MET A 719 -9.34 -30.37 -13.60
C MET A 719 -8.27 -29.43 -14.14
N VAL A 720 -8.44 -28.11 -14.01
CA VAL A 720 -7.52 -27.11 -14.54
C VAL A 720 -6.94 -26.27 -13.40
N VAL A 721 -7.77 -25.48 -12.71
CA VAL A 721 -7.33 -24.53 -11.67
C VAL A 721 -6.61 -25.25 -10.52
N ASP A 722 -7.24 -26.27 -9.93
CA ASP A 722 -6.65 -27.05 -8.83
C ASP A 722 -5.40 -27.82 -9.26
N LYS A 723 -5.32 -28.24 -10.54
CA LYS A 723 -4.15 -28.96 -11.06
C LYS A 723 -2.96 -28.02 -11.21
N LEU A 724 -3.19 -26.80 -11.68
CA LEU A 724 -2.16 -25.76 -11.75
C LEU A 724 -1.70 -25.37 -10.33
N ALA A 725 -2.63 -25.15 -9.40
CA ALA A 725 -2.33 -24.87 -8.00
C ALA A 725 -1.50 -25.97 -7.32
N LYS A 726 -1.84 -27.25 -7.55
CA LYS A 726 -1.04 -28.39 -7.05
C LYS A 726 0.38 -28.41 -7.61
N GLY A 727 0.59 -27.92 -8.83
CA GLY A 727 1.93 -27.78 -9.39
C GLY A 727 2.75 -26.73 -8.66
N LEU A 728 2.14 -25.59 -8.32
CA LEU A 728 2.77 -24.51 -7.54
C LEU A 728 3.21 -24.96 -6.15
N ALA A 729 2.43 -25.84 -5.50
CA ALA A 729 2.77 -26.34 -4.16
C ALA A 729 3.96 -27.34 -4.13
N ILE A 730 4.37 -27.87 -5.28
CA ILE A 730 5.41 -28.91 -5.42
C ILE A 730 6.70 -28.34 -6.04
N ALA A 731 6.59 -27.27 -6.84
CA ALA A 731 7.70 -26.58 -7.50
C ALA A 731 8.39 -25.59 -6.57
#